data_AF-G2Z9F4-F1
#
_entry.id   AF-G2Z9F4-F1
#
_cell.length_a   1.000
_cell.length_b   1.000
_cell.length_c   1.000
_cell.angle_alpha   90.00
_cell.angle_beta   90.00
_cell.angle_gamma   90.00
#
_symmetry.space_group_name_H-M   'P 1'
#
loop_
_entity.id
_entity.type
_entity.pdbx_description
1 polymer ?
#
loop_
_entity_poly.entity_id
_entity_poly.type
_entity_poly.pdbx_seq_one_letter_code
_entity_poly.pdbx_strand_id
1 'polypeptide(L)'
;MKMGRNFKRIGFVFLSTILLVNVMFQTNFVKAATNYGSELLKTVELQDADGNPKTDFSYYESIQIHYTWEIPNSANVNAGDTMEFTLPKQLKIVTDLNVVLKDDEGNTVGNVTATKATGKVVVTFTDYVEKKSNIKGDLNFWSNWDKTVINGNEKVDVDFPVDGDYVTIPVDIGPKNQINPNETLYKYGWADEKNPALINWVVRVNYAKLSIDNAIYEDFIGPNQTLDFSSVKAYHGTFDADDNFTRGTQVPASAITQTSDGFKIAFGNLTDSVKISYYTIATDGGVSSNYSNKGILSGDNYVPKTIEVLTPTSGGGGTGEGTTGSVELTKTDNTAQKKPLENAEFKLVNSAGATIKEGIKTGADGKLTIADLKFDTYKLIETKAPVGYELDASPVEFTIDEAHQALFVSKENTPITGSVTLEKLDSETKAKLAGAEFELQDAQGSTLQTSLETNAAGTLTISDLTLGDYQLVETKAPIGYELDASPVKFTIDETHKTLNVSKENMPIKGSVTLEKLDSKTKVKLAGAEFELRDAQGATLQASLETNEEGTLTIADLVLGEYQLVETKAPIGYLLDATPVKFAITEETSHLGLLVTKENTKIPGTSIIPKIPKEPLKPAVPSKPKTPIEPLKPEIPGTPETPDEIVSTDSSSAILPKTGDSPLVSGLGLLLVAISASGLILFRKK
;
A
#
# COMPACT_ATOMS: atom_id res chain seq x y z
N MET A 1 -66.47 -14.60 28.96
CA MET A 1 -65.44 -14.43 27.91
C MET A 1 -64.52 -13.29 28.36
N LYS A 2 -63.34 -13.46 28.96
CA LYS A 2 -62.12 -14.24 28.62
C LYS A 2 -61.50 -13.88 27.26
N MET A 3 -61.00 -12.65 27.11
CA MET A 3 -59.86 -12.34 26.24
C MET A 3 -59.31 -10.96 26.58
N GLY A 4 -58.29 -10.90 27.45
CA GLY A 4 -57.77 -9.62 27.93
C GLY A 4 -56.56 -9.78 28.83
N ARG A 5 -55.68 -10.75 28.51
CA ARG A 5 -54.45 -10.95 29.30
C ARG A 5 -53.36 -11.75 28.56
N ASN A 6 -53.21 -11.61 27.24
CA ASN A 6 -52.16 -12.35 26.50
C ASN A 6 -51.34 -11.51 25.50
N PHE A 7 -51.43 -10.18 25.51
CA PHE A 7 -50.59 -9.33 24.64
C PHE A 7 -49.44 -8.61 25.34
N LYS A 8 -49.41 -8.57 26.69
CA LYS A 8 -48.27 -8.00 27.45
C LYS A 8 -47.17 -9.02 27.82
N ARG A 9 -47.38 -10.32 27.56
CA ARG A 9 -46.36 -11.37 27.81
C ARG A 9 -45.58 -11.80 26.58
N ILE A 10 -46.02 -11.46 25.37
CA ILE A 10 -45.31 -11.82 24.13
C ILE A 10 -44.29 -10.74 23.73
N GLY A 11 -44.59 -9.45 23.98
CA GLY A 11 -43.64 -8.35 23.73
C GLY A 11 -42.45 -8.32 24.69
N PHE A 12 -42.61 -8.80 25.93
CA PHE A 12 -41.51 -8.85 26.90
C PHE A 12 -40.59 -10.06 26.71
N VAL A 13 -41.11 -11.17 26.16
CA VAL A 13 -40.32 -12.36 25.84
C VAL A 13 -39.52 -12.18 24.53
N PHE A 14 -40.02 -11.38 23.57
CA PHE A 14 -39.30 -11.07 22.32
C PHE A 14 -38.18 -10.03 22.50
N LEU A 15 -38.32 -9.09 23.45
CA LEU A 15 -37.27 -8.11 23.74
C LEU A 15 -36.18 -8.69 24.66
N SER A 16 -36.51 -9.65 25.54
CA SER A 16 -35.51 -10.36 26.35
C SER A 16 -34.69 -11.36 25.55
N THR A 17 -35.24 -11.98 24.48
CA THR A 17 -34.48 -12.88 23.62
C THR A 17 -33.55 -12.13 22.66
N ILE A 18 -33.92 -10.94 22.17
CA ILE A 18 -33.02 -10.12 21.33
C ILE A 18 -31.90 -9.47 22.15
N LEU A 19 -32.14 -9.16 23.44
CA LEU A 19 -31.09 -8.71 24.35
C LEU A 19 -30.19 -9.87 24.83
N LEU A 20 -30.70 -11.11 24.94
CA LEU A 20 -29.86 -12.28 25.23
C LEU A 20 -29.03 -12.72 24.01
N VAL A 21 -29.53 -12.54 22.78
CA VAL A 21 -28.79 -12.91 21.55
C VAL A 21 -27.70 -11.89 21.19
N ASN A 22 -27.87 -10.60 21.51
CA ASN A 22 -26.79 -9.60 21.36
C ASN A 22 -25.74 -9.65 22.49
N VAL A 23 -26.05 -10.25 23.64
CA VAL A 23 -25.07 -10.48 24.73
C VAL A 23 -24.37 -11.84 24.60
N MET A 24 -24.86 -12.76 23.75
CA MET A 24 -24.20 -14.06 23.49
C MET A 24 -23.18 -14.07 22.35
N PHE A 25 -22.94 -12.96 21.65
CA PHE A 25 -21.94 -12.89 20.56
C PHE A 25 -20.87 -11.80 20.74
N GLN A 26 -20.59 -11.40 21.98
CA GLN A 26 -19.36 -10.70 22.35
C GLN A 26 -18.76 -11.24 23.66
N THR A 27 -18.83 -12.56 23.85
CA THR A 27 -17.82 -13.19 24.70
C THR A 27 -16.54 -13.24 23.87
N ASN A 28 -15.71 -12.19 23.98
CA ASN A 28 -14.28 -12.38 23.78
C ASN A 28 -13.90 -13.46 24.78
N PHE A 29 -13.82 -14.72 24.32
CA PHE A 29 -13.17 -15.75 25.10
C PHE A 29 -11.74 -15.24 25.28
N VAL A 30 -11.45 -14.71 26.47
CA VAL A 30 -10.07 -14.49 26.87
C VAL A 30 -9.48 -15.90 26.94
N LYS A 31 -8.84 -16.33 25.85
CA LYS A 31 -8.07 -17.55 25.84
C LYS A 31 -7.05 -17.41 26.97
N ALA A 32 -7.06 -18.35 27.90
CA ALA A 32 -6.07 -18.35 28.97
C ALA A 32 -4.68 -18.39 28.33
N ALA A 33 -3.74 -17.60 28.85
CA ALA A 33 -2.35 -17.65 28.43
C ALA A 33 -1.84 -19.08 28.50
N THR A 34 -1.22 -19.54 27.42
CA THR A 34 -0.65 -20.86 27.28
C THR A 34 0.73 -20.87 27.94
N ASN A 35 1.01 -21.90 28.73
CA ASN A 35 2.34 -22.12 29.28
C ASN A 35 3.02 -23.26 28.53
N TYR A 36 4.13 -22.95 27.86
CA TYR A 36 4.93 -23.86 27.04
C TYR A 36 5.98 -24.65 27.83
N GLY A 37 6.06 -24.47 29.15
CA GLY A 37 7.01 -25.22 29.98
C GLY A 37 8.45 -24.97 29.53
N SER A 38 9.19 -26.04 29.25
CA SER A 38 10.55 -26.02 28.68
C SER A 38 10.60 -26.34 27.18
N GLU A 39 9.48 -26.46 26.46
CA GLU A 39 9.43 -26.87 25.05
C GLU A 39 10.17 -25.91 24.10
N LEU A 40 10.27 -24.63 24.50
CA LEU A 40 10.93 -23.59 23.71
C LEU A 40 12.42 -23.47 24.02
N LEU A 41 12.92 -24.12 25.08
CA LEU A 41 14.36 -24.19 25.37
C LEU A 41 15.02 -25.20 24.43
N LYS A 42 16.18 -24.86 23.87
CA LYS A 42 16.88 -25.69 22.86
C LYS A 42 18.21 -26.24 23.35
N THR A 43 19.00 -25.43 24.04
CA THR A 43 20.23 -25.89 24.67
C THR A 43 20.41 -25.26 26.04
N VAL A 44 21.24 -25.89 26.85
CA VAL A 44 21.70 -25.38 28.13
C VAL A 44 23.17 -25.70 28.31
N GLU A 45 23.92 -24.75 28.84
CA GLU A 45 25.30 -24.95 29.27
C GLU A 45 25.59 -24.16 30.54
N LEU A 46 26.62 -24.60 31.26
CA LEU A 46 27.16 -23.90 32.41
C LEU A 46 28.43 -23.18 31.98
N GLN A 47 28.56 -21.93 32.39
CA GLN A 47 29.66 -21.05 32.00
C GLN A 47 30.38 -20.51 33.24
N ASP A 48 31.67 -20.21 33.07
CA ASP A 48 32.46 -19.43 34.02
C ASP A 48 32.13 -17.93 33.94
N ALA A 49 32.88 -17.10 34.68
CA ALA A 49 32.64 -15.66 34.71
C ALA A 49 33.04 -14.91 33.44
N ASP A 50 33.82 -15.55 32.58
CA ASP A 50 34.22 -15.03 31.28
C ASP A 50 33.27 -15.51 30.16
N GLY A 51 32.23 -16.28 30.51
CA GLY A 51 31.25 -16.84 29.58
C GLY A 51 31.72 -18.11 28.87
N ASN A 52 32.81 -18.73 29.32
CA ASN A 52 33.31 -19.96 28.69
C ASN A 52 32.57 -21.19 29.26
N PRO A 53 32.11 -22.12 28.40
CA PRO A 53 31.51 -23.37 28.85
C PRO A 53 32.46 -24.16 29.76
N LYS A 54 31.95 -24.62 30.90
CA LYS A 54 32.72 -25.30 31.94
C LYS A 54 31.86 -26.33 32.67
N THR A 55 32.45 -27.44 33.08
CA THR A 55 31.78 -28.52 33.85
C THR A 55 32.58 -28.95 35.07
N ASP A 56 33.59 -28.18 35.45
CA ASP A 56 34.34 -28.30 36.69
C ASP A 56 34.23 -26.98 37.46
N PHE A 57 33.66 -26.98 38.65
CA PHE A 57 33.48 -25.75 39.42
C PHE A 57 34.01 -25.93 40.83
N SER A 58 34.65 -24.91 41.38
CA SER A 58 34.97 -24.93 42.80
C SER A 58 33.67 -24.86 43.63
N TYR A 59 33.74 -25.30 44.89
CA TYR A 59 32.57 -25.31 45.78
C TYR A 59 31.94 -23.93 46.03
N TYR A 60 32.69 -22.84 45.82
CA TYR A 60 32.24 -21.46 46.02
C TYR A 60 32.16 -20.66 44.72
N GLU A 61 32.40 -21.29 43.58
CA GLU A 61 32.33 -20.63 42.28
C GLU A 61 30.88 -20.31 41.94
N SER A 62 30.63 -19.09 41.47
CA SER A 62 29.35 -18.74 40.86
C SER A 62 29.30 -19.30 39.44
N ILE A 63 28.13 -19.78 39.05
CA ILE A 63 27.88 -20.48 37.80
C ILE A 63 26.93 -19.62 36.98
N GLN A 64 27.31 -19.29 35.75
CA GLN A 64 26.36 -18.70 34.81
C GLN A 64 25.64 -19.84 34.09
N ILE A 65 24.32 -19.88 34.19
CA ILE A 65 23.49 -20.81 33.44
C ILE A 65 23.09 -20.09 32.15
N HIS A 66 23.42 -20.67 31.01
CA HIS A 66 23.11 -20.12 29.69
C HIS A 66 22.16 -21.06 28.97
N TYR A 67 20.98 -20.55 28.61
CA TYR A 67 20.01 -21.23 27.76
C TYR A 67 19.95 -20.58 26.39
N THR A 68 19.78 -21.38 25.33
CA THR A 68 19.22 -20.90 24.07
C THR A 68 17.76 -21.31 23.97
N TRP A 69 16.95 -20.49 23.30
CA TRP A 69 15.52 -20.74 23.13
C TRP A 69 15.06 -20.34 21.74
N GLU A 70 14.00 -20.98 21.26
CA GLU A 70 13.40 -20.75 19.94
C GLU A 70 11.88 -20.97 20.00
N ILE A 71 11.13 -20.12 19.30
CA ILE A 71 9.72 -20.33 18.98
C ILE A 71 9.64 -20.87 17.55
N PRO A 72 9.29 -22.16 17.37
CA PRO A 72 9.08 -22.73 16.05
C PRO A 72 8.00 -21.93 15.29
N ASN A 73 8.20 -21.69 13.99
CA ASN A 73 7.21 -20.95 13.17
C ASN A 73 5.82 -21.62 13.11
N SER A 74 5.76 -22.93 13.37
CA SER A 74 4.50 -23.68 13.48
C SER A 74 3.78 -23.47 14.80
N ALA A 75 4.45 -22.94 15.82
CA ALA A 75 3.87 -22.66 17.13
C ALA A 75 3.03 -21.38 17.07
N ASN A 76 1.82 -21.45 17.61
CA ASN A 76 0.91 -20.30 17.69
C ASN A 76 1.03 -19.60 19.05
N VAL A 77 2.22 -19.06 19.34
CA VAL A 77 2.50 -18.27 20.56
C VAL A 77 1.92 -16.87 20.39
N ASN A 78 1.26 -16.37 21.43
CA ASN A 78 0.58 -15.08 21.45
C ASN A 78 1.13 -14.22 22.60
N ALA A 79 0.82 -12.93 22.56
CA ALA A 79 1.15 -12.02 23.65
C ALA A 79 0.55 -12.51 24.99
N GLY A 80 1.38 -12.53 26.02
CA GLY A 80 1.02 -13.01 27.36
C GLY A 80 1.18 -14.51 27.58
N ASP A 81 1.42 -15.31 26.54
CA ASP A 81 1.83 -16.70 26.70
C ASP A 81 3.22 -16.77 27.38
N THR A 82 3.50 -17.89 28.05
CA THR A 82 4.70 -18.01 28.90
C THR A 82 5.52 -19.25 28.60
N MET A 83 6.83 -19.17 28.83
CA MET A 83 7.74 -20.32 29.01
C MET A 83 8.13 -20.37 30.49
N GLU A 84 7.85 -21.49 31.17
CA GLU A 84 8.07 -21.63 32.62
C GLU A 84 8.85 -22.91 32.93
N PHE A 85 9.93 -22.78 33.69
CA PHE A 85 10.72 -23.91 34.14
C PHE A 85 11.31 -23.66 35.54
N THR A 86 11.80 -24.71 36.19
CA THR A 86 12.45 -24.63 37.50
C THR A 86 13.86 -25.16 37.40
N LEU A 87 14.80 -24.49 38.05
CA LEU A 87 16.18 -24.92 38.08
C LEU A 87 16.36 -26.24 38.85
N PRO A 88 17.40 -27.03 38.51
CA PRO A 88 17.78 -28.21 39.27
C PRO A 88 18.01 -27.89 40.74
N LYS A 89 17.60 -28.78 41.65
CA LYS A 89 17.71 -28.60 43.11
C LYS A 89 19.15 -28.38 43.63
N GLN A 90 20.15 -28.77 42.84
CA GLN A 90 21.57 -28.56 43.11
C GLN A 90 21.96 -27.09 43.02
N LEU A 91 21.15 -26.25 42.40
CA LEU A 91 21.44 -24.87 42.04
C LEU A 91 20.47 -23.91 42.72
N LYS A 92 20.96 -22.71 43.07
CA LYS A 92 20.18 -21.61 43.64
C LYS A 92 20.43 -20.32 42.87
N ILE A 93 19.34 -19.73 42.40
CA ILE A 93 19.32 -18.34 41.92
C ILE A 93 19.88 -17.43 43.03
N VAL A 94 20.82 -16.57 42.69
CA VAL A 94 21.53 -15.73 43.67
C VAL A 94 20.63 -14.63 44.24
N THR A 95 19.85 -13.98 43.37
CA THR A 95 18.91 -12.89 43.68
C THR A 95 17.70 -12.94 42.74
N ASP A 96 16.55 -12.42 43.17
CA ASP A 96 15.38 -12.32 42.30
C ASP A 96 15.73 -11.49 41.05
N LEU A 97 15.42 -12.02 39.87
CA LEU A 97 15.75 -11.41 38.59
C LEU A 97 14.49 -10.89 37.91
N ASN A 98 14.56 -9.66 37.38
CA ASN A 98 13.56 -9.09 36.48
C ASN A 98 14.30 -8.48 35.29
N VAL A 99 14.19 -9.10 34.11
CA VAL A 99 14.91 -8.69 32.89
C VAL A 99 13.95 -8.60 31.72
N VAL A 100 14.25 -7.70 30.79
CA VAL A 100 13.50 -7.55 29.54
C VAL A 100 14.37 -8.11 28.41
N LEU A 101 13.88 -9.13 27.71
CA LEU A 101 14.49 -9.65 26.49
C LEU A 101 14.19 -8.66 25.36
N LYS A 102 15.24 -8.19 24.70
CA LYS A 102 15.14 -7.26 23.58
C LYS A 102 15.87 -7.78 22.36
N ASP A 103 15.40 -7.33 21.19
CA ASP A 103 16.17 -7.45 19.95
C ASP A 103 17.17 -6.30 19.82
N ASP A 104 17.98 -6.34 18.75
CA ASP A 104 19.00 -5.35 18.44
C ASP A 104 18.43 -3.94 18.17
N GLU A 105 17.14 -3.85 17.82
CA GLU A 105 16.42 -2.59 17.62
C GLU A 105 15.82 -2.05 18.94
N GLY A 106 15.89 -2.82 20.02
CA GLY A 106 15.37 -2.47 21.34
C GLY A 106 13.88 -2.80 21.54
N ASN A 107 13.24 -3.48 20.59
CA ASN A 107 11.89 -3.99 20.72
C ASN A 107 11.84 -5.07 21.81
N THR A 108 10.78 -5.09 22.61
CA THR A 108 10.67 -6.06 23.71
C THR A 108 10.07 -7.35 23.21
N VAL A 109 10.81 -8.46 23.34
CA VAL A 109 10.39 -9.81 22.94
C VAL A 109 9.69 -10.54 24.08
N GLY A 110 10.17 -10.35 25.31
CA GLY A 110 9.58 -10.97 26.49
C GLY A 110 10.12 -10.40 27.79
N ASN A 111 9.42 -10.67 28.88
CA ASN A 111 9.80 -10.28 30.23
C ASN A 111 10.14 -11.54 31.05
N VAL A 112 11.31 -11.54 31.66
CA VAL A 112 11.83 -12.65 32.46
C VAL A 112 11.69 -12.32 33.93
N THR A 113 11.15 -13.27 34.68
CA THR A 113 11.21 -13.26 36.15
C THR A 113 11.86 -14.55 36.63
N ALA A 114 12.88 -14.44 37.48
CA ALA A 114 13.51 -15.60 38.12
C ALA A 114 13.42 -15.43 39.64
N THR A 115 12.83 -16.38 40.34
CA THR A 115 12.51 -16.27 41.78
C THR A 115 13.47 -17.10 42.62
N LYS A 116 14.27 -16.45 43.45
CA LYS A 116 15.26 -17.06 44.35
C LYS A 116 14.67 -18.13 45.26
N ALA A 117 13.52 -17.85 45.86
CA ALA A 117 12.91 -18.74 46.85
C ALA A 117 12.48 -20.09 46.26
N THR A 118 12.15 -20.13 44.96
CA THR A 118 11.56 -21.31 44.32
C THR A 118 12.44 -21.91 43.23
N GLY A 119 13.44 -21.18 42.73
CA GLY A 119 14.22 -21.57 41.55
C GLY A 119 13.43 -21.47 40.23
N LYS A 120 12.22 -20.89 40.26
CA LYS A 120 11.31 -20.81 39.12
C LYS A 120 11.68 -19.63 38.22
N VAL A 121 11.74 -19.89 36.92
CA VAL A 121 11.98 -18.92 35.85
C VAL A 121 10.74 -18.86 34.97
N VAL A 122 10.24 -17.66 34.70
CA VAL A 122 9.09 -17.40 33.82
C VAL A 122 9.46 -16.34 32.80
N VAL A 123 9.40 -16.70 31.52
CA VAL A 123 9.44 -15.75 30.41
C VAL A 123 8.02 -15.52 29.93
N THR A 124 7.58 -14.27 29.89
CA THR A 124 6.27 -13.85 29.36
C THR A 124 6.46 -13.11 28.06
N PHE A 125 5.96 -13.66 26.95
CA PHE A 125 6.12 -13.09 25.61
C PHE A 125 5.22 -11.88 25.38
N THR A 126 5.67 -10.92 24.59
CA THR A 126 4.90 -9.73 24.18
C THR A 126 4.20 -9.96 22.84
N ASP A 127 3.57 -8.92 22.28
CA ASP A 127 3.01 -8.94 20.91
C ASP A 127 4.09 -9.01 19.80
N TYR A 128 5.38 -9.00 20.17
CA TYR A 128 6.49 -9.24 19.24
C TYR A 128 6.33 -10.58 18.51
N VAL A 129 5.92 -11.63 19.23
CA VAL A 129 5.85 -13.00 18.69
C VAL A 129 4.73 -13.22 17.67
N GLU A 130 3.75 -12.31 17.67
CA GLU A 130 2.65 -12.30 16.71
C GLU A 130 3.04 -11.63 15.39
N LYS A 131 4.07 -10.77 15.41
CA LYS A 131 4.49 -9.93 14.28
C LYS A 131 5.72 -10.45 13.55
N LYS A 132 6.54 -11.26 14.23
CA LYS A 132 7.81 -11.79 13.71
C LYS A 132 7.76 -13.30 13.53
N SER A 133 8.72 -13.80 12.76
CA SER A 133 9.01 -15.22 12.54
C SER A 133 10.44 -15.56 12.95
N ASN A 134 10.78 -16.85 12.97
CA ASN A 134 12.11 -17.36 13.30
C ASN A 134 12.64 -16.77 14.61
N ILE A 135 11.78 -16.77 15.63
CA ILE A 135 12.08 -16.05 16.88
C ILE A 135 12.93 -16.93 17.76
N LYS A 136 14.07 -16.42 18.19
CA LYS A 136 15.05 -17.15 19.01
C LYS A 136 15.89 -16.19 19.85
N GLY A 137 16.63 -16.71 20.79
CA GLY A 137 17.55 -15.90 21.58
C GLY A 137 18.26 -16.69 22.66
N ASP A 138 18.91 -15.95 23.55
CA ASP A 138 19.54 -16.49 24.73
C ASP A 138 18.88 -15.99 26.03
N LEU A 139 19.11 -16.73 27.10
CA LEU A 139 18.72 -16.38 28.45
C LEU A 139 19.84 -16.82 29.39
N ASN A 140 20.43 -15.87 30.12
CA ASN A 140 21.50 -16.16 31.06
C ASN A 140 21.21 -15.60 32.46
N PHE A 141 21.60 -16.33 33.49
CA PHE A 141 21.54 -15.82 34.86
C PHE A 141 22.51 -16.55 35.79
N TRP A 142 22.89 -15.85 36.84
CA TRP A 142 23.84 -16.34 37.83
C TRP A 142 23.18 -17.23 38.89
N SER A 143 23.86 -18.33 39.19
CA SER A 143 23.48 -19.33 40.18
C SER A 143 24.68 -19.72 41.04
N ASN A 144 24.40 -20.24 42.24
CA ASN A 144 25.39 -20.89 43.10
C ASN A 144 24.94 -22.32 43.41
N TRP A 145 25.85 -23.14 43.93
CA TRP A 145 25.48 -24.44 44.50
C TRP A 145 24.53 -24.30 45.69
N ASP A 146 23.50 -25.13 45.74
CA ASP A 146 22.72 -25.34 46.96
C ASP A 146 23.56 -26.15 47.95
N LYS A 147 24.18 -25.45 48.91
CA LYS A 147 25.04 -26.05 49.93
C LYS A 147 24.31 -26.99 50.90
N THR A 148 22.98 -27.05 50.86
CA THR A 148 22.19 -28.05 51.60
C THR A 148 22.10 -29.39 50.86
N VAL A 149 22.38 -29.38 49.55
CA VAL A 149 22.40 -30.55 48.66
C VAL A 149 23.84 -30.95 48.34
N ILE A 150 24.73 -29.99 48.12
CA ILE A 150 26.11 -30.18 47.67
C ILE A 150 27.10 -30.12 48.85
N ASN A 151 27.95 -31.16 48.94
CA ASN A 151 28.99 -31.38 49.92
C ASN A 151 30.42 -31.15 49.39
N GLY A 152 30.59 -30.97 48.08
CA GLY A 152 31.90 -30.69 47.48
C GLY A 152 32.84 -31.91 47.45
N ASN A 153 33.88 -31.82 46.62
CA ASN A 153 34.74 -32.94 46.23
C ASN A 153 33.92 -34.15 45.73
N GLU A 154 32.96 -33.88 44.84
CA GLU A 154 32.00 -34.86 44.33
C GLU A 154 31.66 -34.59 42.86
N LYS A 155 31.20 -35.63 42.17
CA LYS A 155 30.66 -35.52 40.81
C LYS A 155 29.15 -35.64 40.87
N VAL A 156 28.45 -34.68 40.26
CA VAL A 156 27.01 -34.57 40.34
C VAL A 156 26.42 -34.43 38.95
N ASP A 157 25.45 -35.28 38.64
CA ASP A 157 24.62 -35.15 37.46
C ASP A 157 23.53 -34.10 37.73
N VAL A 158 23.46 -33.10 36.86
CA VAL A 158 22.53 -31.97 36.97
C VAL A 158 21.57 -31.99 35.78
N ASP A 159 20.29 -32.25 36.04
CA ASP A 159 19.26 -32.43 35.01
C ASP A 159 18.54 -31.12 34.72
N PHE A 160 18.82 -30.51 33.56
CA PHE A 160 18.23 -29.24 33.16
C PHE A 160 17.04 -29.44 32.21
N PRO A 161 15.93 -28.72 32.39
CA PRO A 161 14.79 -28.82 31.50
C PRO A 161 15.09 -28.18 30.14
N VAL A 162 14.92 -28.93 29.05
CA VAL A 162 15.16 -28.51 27.65
C VAL A 162 14.22 -29.28 26.73
N ASP A 163 13.62 -28.61 25.75
CA ASP A 163 12.76 -29.22 24.71
C ASP A 163 11.62 -30.12 25.27
N GLY A 164 11.05 -29.74 26.42
CA GLY A 164 9.99 -30.51 27.09
C GLY A 164 10.48 -31.77 27.85
N ASP A 165 11.77 -32.05 27.84
CA ASP A 165 12.43 -33.14 28.58
C ASP A 165 13.60 -32.59 29.42
N TYR A 166 14.62 -33.40 29.70
CA TYR A 166 15.80 -33.03 30.47
C TYR A 166 17.11 -33.39 29.76
N VAL A 167 18.10 -32.49 29.87
CA VAL A 167 19.49 -32.73 29.51
C VAL A 167 20.32 -32.83 30.79
N THR A 168 21.01 -33.95 30.97
CA THR A 168 21.91 -34.17 32.11
C THR A 168 23.31 -33.64 31.79
N ILE A 169 23.82 -32.73 32.63
CA ILE A 169 25.20 -32.27 32.59
C ILE A 169 25.95 -32.85 33.79
N PRO A 170 26.96 -33.72 33.60
CA PRO A 170 27.82 -34.19 34.68
C PRO A 170 28.80 -33.07 35.09
N VAL A 171 28.79 -32.68 36.35
CA VAL A 171 29.63 -31.60 36.88
C VAL A 171 30.57 -32.11 37.98
N ASP A 172 31.85 -31.78 37.87
CA ASP A 172 32.86 -32.04 38.90
C ASP A 172 32.92 -30.84 39.85
N ILE A 173 32.71 -31.08 41.15
CA ILE A 173 32.65 -30.05 42.17
C ILE A 173 33.87 -30.18 43.07
N GLY A 174 34.70 -29.14 43.10
CA GLY A 174 35.92 -29.07 43.91
C GLY A 174 35.66 -29.14 45.43
N PRO A 175 36.71 -29.33 46.24
CA PRO A 175 36.61 -29.43 47.69
C PRO A 175 36.19 -28.11 48.36
N LYS A 176 35.64 -28.21 49.59
CA LYS A 176 35.07 -27.06 50.30
C LYS A 176 36.06 -25.97 50.70
N ASN A 177 37.38 -26.15 50.67
CA ASN A 177 38.36 -25.11 51.02
C ASN A 177 39.76 -25.46 50.50
N GLN A 178 40.05 -25.24 49.21
CA GLN A 178 41.40 -25.45 48.68
C GLN A 178 42.23 -24.15 48.76
N ILE A 179 42.93 -23.94 49.87
CA ILE A 179 43.81 -22.77 50.01
C ILE A 179 45.16 -23.08 49.37
N ASN A 180 45.61 -22.23 48.45
CA ASN A 180 46.93 -22.37 47.85
C ASN A 180 48.01 -22.15 48.95
N PRO A 181 48.92 -23.11 49.19
CA PRO A 181 49.97 -22.96 50.22
C PRO A 181 50.87 -21.71 50.03
N ASN A 182 50.97 -21.21 48.81
CA ASN A 182 51.77 -20.02 48.46
C ASN A 182 50.93 -18.72 48.42
N GLU A 183 49.66 -18.77 48.86
CA GLU A 183 48.77 -17.63 48.90
C GLU A 183 49.30 -16.55 49.84
N THR A 184 49.38 -15.32 49.35
CA THR A 184 49.84 -14.16 50.12
C THR A 184 48.77 -13.08 50.23
N LEU A 185 47.77 -13.09 49.35
CA LEU A 185 46.62 -12.24 49.42
C LEU A 185 45.43 -12.96 48.79
N TYR A 186 44.34 -13.06 49.55
CA TYR A 186 43.05 -13.53 49.06
C TYR A 186 41.94 -12.72 49.71
N LYS A 187 40.85 -12.55 48.97
CA LYS A 187 39.74 -11.69 49.33
C LYS A 187 38.47 -12.33 48.83
N TYR A 188 37.43 -12.26 49.63
CA TYR A 188 36.09 -12.72 49.27
C TYR A 188 35.04 -11.90 50.01
N GLY A 189 33.83 -11.91 49.48
CA GLY A 189 32.68 -11.30 50.14
C GLY A 189 31.41 -12.08 49.92
N TRP A 190 30.38 -11.73 50.67
CA TRP A 190 29.00 -12.19 50.45
C TRP A 190 28.00 -11.14 50.92
N ALA A 191 26.90 -10.99 50.18
CA ALA A 191 25.75 -10.23 50.65
C ALA A 191 25.07 -11.00 51.80
N ASP A 192 24.61 -10.28 52.83
CA ASP A 192 23.88 -10.88 53.95
C ASP A 192 22.53 -11.43 53.48
N GLU A 193 22.18 -12.60 53.99
CA GLU A 193 20.98 -13.33 53.56
C GLU A 193 19.68 -12.62 53.95
N LYS A 194 19.67 -11.87 55.06
CA LYS A 194 18.50 -11.17 55.58
C LYS A 194 18.48 -9.70 55.15
N ASN A 195 19.64 -9.13 54.90
CA ASN A 195 19.79 -7.75 54.43
C ASN A 195 20.75 -7.69 53.23
N PRO A 196 20.26 -7.84 51.99
CA PRO A 196 21.10 -7.82 50.79
C PRO A 196 21.94 -6.54 50.61
N ALA A 197 21.54 -5.43 51.24
CA ALA A 197 22.32 -4.19 51.23
C ALA A 197 23.59 -4.27 52.09
N LEU A 198 23.72 -5.25 53.00
CA LEU A 198 24.90 -5.45 53.83
C LEU A 198 25.84 -6.45 53.15
N ILE A 199 27.05 -6.03 52.80
CA ILE A 199 28.04 -6.87 52.13
C ILE A 199 29.20 -7.13 53.08
N ASN A 200 29.38 -8.39 53.45
CA ASN A 200 30.46 -8.81 54.32
C ASN A 200 31.72 -9.08 53.50
N TRP A 201 32.86 -8.61 53.97
CA TRP A 201 34.16 -8.80 53.32
C TRP A 201 35.14 -9.45 54.27
N VAL A 202 35.92 -10.39 53.73
CA VAL A 202 37.05 -11.00 54.43
C VAL A 202 38.28 -10.93 53.55
N VAL A 203 39.41 -10.62 54.17
CA VAL A 203 40.72 -10.65 53.53
C VAL A 203 41.62 -11.58 54.32
N ARG A 204 42.24 -12.51 53.61
CA ARG A 204 43.32 -13.34 54.12
C ARG A 204 44.64 -12.76 53.62
N VAL A 205 45.48 -12.35 54.55
CA VAL A 205 46.79 -11.77 54.27
C VAL A 205 47.88 -12.73 54.72
N ASN A 206 48.83 -12.99 53.84
CA ASN A 206 50.06 -13.75 54.08
C ASN A 206 49.84 -15.17 54.65
N TYR A 207 49.00 -15.97 54.00
CA TYR A 207 48.81 -17.39 54.38
C TYR A 207 50.10 -18.21 54.27
N ALA A 208 50.93 -17.91 53.26
CA ALA A 208 52.25 -18.50 53.06
C ALA A 208 53.29 -18.14 54.14
N LYS A 209 52.97 -17.21 55.05
CA LYS A 209 53.84 -16.75 56.14
C LYS A 209 55.21 -16.30 55.65
N LEU A 210 55.24 -15.56 54.54
CA LEU A 210 56.47 -14.90 54.08
C LEU A 210 56.88 -13.81 55.07
N SER A 211 58.16 -13.50 55.14
CA SER A 211 58.65 -12.31 55.84
C SER A 211 58.48 -11.10 54.92
N ILE A 212 57.51 -10.23 55.21
CA ILE A 212 57.23 -9.01 54.46
C ILE A 212 57.57 -7.80 55.34
N ASP A 213 58.63 -7.09 54.98
CA ASP A 213 59.10 -5.93 55.72
C ASP A 213 58.21 -4.72 55.41
N ASN A 214 57.85 -3.96 56.46
CA ASN A 214 56.95 -2.80 56.36
C ASN A 214 55.65 -3.08 55.57
N ALA A 215 55.05 -4.24 55.82
CA ALA A 215 53.85 -4.70 55.15
C ALA A 215 52.66 -3.75 55.36
N ILE A 216 51.99 -3.42 54.26
CA ILE A 216 50.82 -2.55 54.21
C ILE A 216 49.72 -3.25 53.39
N TYR A 217 48.53 -3.33 53.96
CA TYR A 217 47.32 -3.63 53.19
C TYR A 217 46.49 -2.37 52.99
N GLU A 218 46.06 -2.10 51.77
CA GLU A 218 45.19 -0.99 51.42
C GLU A 218 43.98 -1.50 50.64
N ASP A 219 42.79 -1.08 51.04
CA ASP A 219 41.52 -1.52 50.50
C ASP A 219 40.75 -0.33 49.91
N PHE A 220 40.19 -0.55 48.73
CA PHE A 220 39.50 0.42 47.90
C PHE A 220 38.08 -0.07 47.66
N ILE A 221 37.13 0.71 48.14
CA ILE A 221 35.70 0.44 48.07
C ILE A 221 35.18 0.98 46.75
N GLY A 222 34.63 0.09 45.93
CA GLY A 222 34.06 0.45 44.64
C GLY A 222 32.77 1.28 44.76
N PRO A 223 32.18 1.66 43.62
CA PRO A 223 30.94 2.44 43.59
C PRO A 223 29.75 1.69 44.20
N ASN A 224 28.67 2.43 44.46
CA ASN A 224 27.38 1.94 44.97
C ASN A 224 27.42 1.30 46.37
N GLN A 225 28.46 1.55 47.15
CA GLN A 225 28.58 1.06 48.52
C GLN A 225 29.38 2.03 49.38
N THR A 226 29.14 1.99 50.70
CA THR A 226 29.85 2.79 51.69
C THR A 226 30.44 1.90 52.76
N LEU A 227 31.70 2.12 53.13
CA LEU A 227 32.35 1.43 54.24
C LEU A 227 31.83 1.95 55.59
N ASP A 228 31.41 1.03 56.45
CA ASP A 228 31.35 1.31 57.88
C ASP A 228 32.75 1.11 58.47
N PHE A 229 33.50 2.20 58.63
CA PHE A 229 34.89 2.12 59.09
C PHE A 229 35.00 1.52 60.50
N SER A 230 33.96 1.66 61.33
CA SER A 230 33.94 1.07 62.68
C SER A 230 33.89 -0.46 62.65
N SER A 231 33.43 -1.05 61.54
CA SER A 231 33.36 -2.49 61.30
C SER A 231 34.72 -3.14 61.04
N VAL A 232 35.74 -2.37 60.66
CA VAL A 232 37.06 -2.92 60.30
C VAL A 232 37.73 -3.54 61.53
N LYS A 233 38.00 -4.84 61.43
CA LYS A 233 38.76 -5.62 62.42
C LYS A 233 39.84 -6.42 61.73
N ALA A 234 41.05 -6.41 62.28
CA ALA A 234 42.15 -7.24 61.82
C ALA A 234 42.81 -7.97 62.99
N TYR A 235 43.07 -9.26 62.80
CA TYR A 235 43.70 -10.12 63.79
C TYR A 235 44.82 -10.93 63.14
N HIS A 236 45.99 -10.94 63.80
CA HIS A 236 47.02 -11.93 63.56
C HIS A 236 46.51 -13.31 63.95
N GLY A 237 47.01 -14.37 63.32
CA GLY A 237 46.64 -15.74 63.66
C GLY A 237 47.09 -16.76 62.63
N THR A 238 46.42 -17.91 62.66
CA THR A 238 46.70 -19.01 61.75
C THR A 238 45.41 -19.56 61.18
N PHE A 239 45.44 -19.88 59.89
CA PHE A 239 44.40 -20.64 59.22
C PHE A 239 44.82 -22.11 59.16
N ASP A 240 43.86 -23.02 59.36
CA ASP A 240 44.06 -24.42 59.01
C ASP A 240 43.77 -24.66 57.52
N ALA A 241 43.90 -25.93 57.09
CA ALA A 241 43.64 -26.33 55.71
C ALA A 241 42.16 -26.19 55.29
N ASP A 242 41.25 -26.07 56.25
CA ASP A 242 39.81 -25.96 56.06
C ASP A 242 39.30 -24.51 56.18
N ASP A 243 40.20 -23.52 56.07
CA ASP A 243 39.90 -22.09 56.23
C ASP A 243 39.38 -21.68 57.63
N ASN A 244 39.57 -22.51 58.67
CA ASN A 244 39.25 -22.09 60.02
C ASN A 244 40.35 -21.19 60.56
N PHE A 245 39.96 -19.98 60.96
CA PHE A 245 40.89 -19.01 61.53
C PHE A 245 40.97 -19.13 63.05
N THR A 246 42.15 -19.48 63.55
CA THR A 246 42.47 -19.37 64.98
C THR A 246 42.97 -17.96 65.28
N ARG A 247 42.15 -17.19 65.99
CA ARG A 247 42.42 -15.79 66.34
C ARG A 247 43.60 -15.67 67.32
N GLY A 248 44.59 -14.87 66.95
CA GLY A 248 45.68 -14.41 67.82
C GLY A 248 45.51 -12.95 68.23
N THR A 249 46.61 -12.19 68.20
CA THR A 249 46.65 -10.78 68.64
C THR A 249 45.88 -9.86 67.69
N GLN A 250 45.12 -8.91 68.24
CA GLN A 250 44.46 -7.89 67.44
C GLN A 250 45.47 -6.87 66.90
N VAL A 251 45.33 -6.48 65.63
CA VAL A 251 46.10 -5.37 65.07
C VAL A 251 45.70 -4.08 65.80
N PRO A 252 46.65 -3.27 66.31
CA PRO A 252 46.34 -2.04 67.01
C PRO A 252 45.46 -1.10 66.19
N ALA A 253 44.46 -0.47 66.81
CA ALA A 253 43.57 0.46 66.11
C ALA A 253 44.33 1.65 65.49
N SER A 254 45.46 2.06 66.09
CA SER A 254 46.34 3.11 65.57
C SER A 254 47.04 2.74 64.26
N ALA A 255 47.09 1.45 63.91
CA ALA A 255 47.66 0.97 62.65
C ALA A 255 46.62 0.93 61.51
N ILE A 256 45.34 1.17 61.80
CA ILE A 256 44.23 1.17 60.84
C ILE A 256 43.80 2.61 60.60
N THR A 257 43.92 3.08 59.37
CA THR A 257 43.58 4.46 58.98
C THR A 257 42.55 4.46 57.88
N GLN A 258 41.48 5.24 58.03
CA GLN A 258 40.51 5.46 56.96
C GLN A 258 41.14 6.32 55.85
N THR A 259 40.94 5.93 54.60
CA THR A 259 41.31 6.72 53.43
C THR A 259 40.04 7.34 52.82
N SER A 260 40.18 8.18 51.79
CA SER A 260 39.03 8.76 51.09
C SER A 260 38.14 7.73 50.40
N ASP A 261 38.71 6.58 50.04
CA ASP A 261 38.14 5.53 49.20
C ASP A 261 38.14 4.15 49.89
N GLY A 262 38.47 4.08 51.18
CA GLY A 262 38.47 2.83 51.94
C GLY A 262 39.29 2.91 53.21
N PHE A 263 40.27 2.02 53.36
CA PHE A 263 41.14 2.01 54.54
C PHE A 263 42.51 1.39 54.24
N LYS A 264 43.45 1.67 55.13
CA LYS A 264 44.81 1.15 55.12
C LYS A 264 45.19 0.57 56.47
N ILE A 265 45.91 -0.54 56.47
CA ILE A 265 46.47 -1.18 57.66
C ILE A 265 47.98 -1.33 57.50
N ALA A 266 48.75 -0.74 58.41
CA ALA A 266 50.20 -0.89 58.48
C ALA A 266 50.57 -2.00 59.47
N PHE A 267 51.00 -3.17 58.98
CA PHE A 267 51.36 -4.31 59.83
C PHE A 267 52.81 -4.23 60.37
N GLY A 268 53.66 -3.40 59.77
CA GLY A 268 55.10 -3.44 60.04
C GLY A 268 55.72 -4.72 59.46
N ASN A 269 56.66 -5.34 60.17
CA ASN A 269 57.28 -6.58 59.68
C ASN A 269 56.34 -7.77 59.91
N LEU A 270 55.68 -8.21 58.84
CA LEU A 270 54.70 -9.29 58.87
C LEU A 270 55.38 -10.63 58.60
N THR A 271 55.21 -11.59 59.49
CA THR A 271 55.78 -12.96 59.36
C THR A 271 54.73 -14.06 59.58
N ASP A 272 53.52 -13.66 59.96
CA ASP A 272 52.37 -14.52 60.19
C ASP A 272 51.22 -14.13 59.24
N SER A 273 50.06 -14.75 59.46
CA SER A 273 48.86 -14.47 58.68
C SER A 273 47.93 -13.52 59.42
N VAL A 274 47.21 -12.69 58.68
CA VAL A 274 46.21 -11.77 59.23
C VAL A 274 44.86 -12.03 58.57
N LYS A 275 43.80 -12.08 59.39
CA LYS A 275 42.41 -12.03 58.93
C LYS A 275 41.88 -10.62 59.12
N ILE A 276 41.43 -10.00 58.03
CA ILE A 276 40.68 -8.74 58.06
C ILE A 276 39.21 -9.06 57.81
N SER A 277 38.31 -8.44 58.57
CA SER A 277 36.86 -8.57 58.38
C SER A 277 36.20 -7.23 58.59
N TYR A 278 35.25 -6.89 57.72
CA TYR A 278 34.49 -5.65 57.72
C TYR A 278 33.24 -5.81 56.85
N TYR A 279 32.37 -4.81 56.85
CA TYR A 279 31.24 -4.78 55.93
C TYR A 279 31.09 -3.42 55.26
N THR A 280 30.47 -3.43 54.08
CA THR A 280 29.98 -2.24 53.39
C THR A 280 28.46 -2.26 53.33
N ILE A 281 27.87 -1.09 53.13
CA ILE A 281 26.43 -0.91 52.95
C ILE A 281 26.21 -0.41 51.52
N ALA A 282 25.47 -1.16 50.73
CA ALA A 282 25.06 -0.80 49.38
C ALA A 282 24.19 0.46 49.40
N THR A 283 24.57 1.47 48.64
CA THR A 283 23.86 2.77 48.61
C THR A 283 22.62 2.73 47.73
N ASP A 284 22.48 1.71 46.89
CA ASP A 284 21.31 1.44 46.04
C ASP A 284 20.34 0.44 46.66
N GLY A 285 20.56 0.04 47.91
CA GLY A 285 19.70 -0.92 48.62
C GLY A 285 19.92 -2.39 48.27
N GLY A 286 21.03 -2.76 47.63
CA GLY A 286 21.32 -4.16 47.27
C GLY A 286 20.86 -4.55 45.87
N VAL A 287 20.62 -3.56 45.00
CA VAL A 287 20.04 -3.76 43.65
C VAL A 287 21.10 -4.10 42.60
N SER A 288 22.32 -3.57 42.73
CA SER A 288 23.40 -3.84 41.77
C SER A 288 23.70 -5.34 41.67
N SER A 289 23.93 -5.80 40.44
CA SER A 289 24.29 -7.19 40.15
C SER A 289 25.59 -7.62 40.81
N ASN A 290 26.48 -6.66 41.09
CA ASN A 290 27.70 -6.83 41.87
C ASN A 290 28.20 -5.50 42.46
N TYR A 291 29.07 -5.62 43.46
CA TYR A 291 29.83 -4.51 44.04
C TYR A 291 31.32 -4.85 44.01
N SER A 292 32.15 -3.95 43.46
CA SER A 292 33.59 -4.18 43.35
C SER A 292 34.34 -3.76 44.60
N ASN A 293 35.33 -4.54 45.00
CA ASN A 293 36.20 -4.21 46.12
C ASN A 293 37.62 -4.69 45.84
N LYS A 294 38.59 -3.78 45.93
CA LYS A 294 39.97 -4.01 45.55
C LYS A 294 40.89 -3.88 46.75
N GLY A 295 41.72 -4.89 47.00
CA GLY A 295 42.76 -4.87 48.02
C GLY A 295 44.16 -4.95 47.42
N ILE A 296 45.12 -4.26 48.04
CA ILE A 296 46.54 -4.28 47.65
C ILE A 296 47.38 -4.60 48.88
N LEU A 297 48.20 -5.65 48.79
CA LEU A 297 49.26 -5.94 49.77
C LEU A 297 50.61 -5.49 49.20
N SER A 298 51.37 -4.74 49.98
CA SER A 298 52.70 -4.22 49.62
C SER A 298 53.68 -4.32 50.81
N GLY A 299 54.97 -4.21 50.53
CA GLY A 299 56.06 -4.20 51.53
C GLY A 299 57.41 -3.98 50.84
N ASP A 300 58.45 -3.65 51.59
CA ASP A 300 59.75 -3.22 51.03
C ASP A 300 60.46 -4.33 50.25
N ASN A 301 60.32 -5.58 50.71
CA ASN A 301 60.93 -6.77 50.12
C ASN A 301 59.90 -7.66 49.38
N TYR A 302 58.72 -7.12 49.06
CA TYR A 302 57.60 -7.87 48.51
C TYR A 302 57.05 -7.20 47.25
N VAL A 303 56.89 -7.99 46.18
CA VAL A 303 56.24 -7.52 44.95
C VAL A 303 54.74 -7.32 45.24
N PRO A 304 54.19 -6.10 45.13
CA PRO A 304 52.81 -5.84 45.50
C PRO A 304 51.84 -6.74 44.75
N LYS A 305 50.82 -7.22 45.48
CA LYS A 305 49.71 -7.99 44.90
C LYS A 305 48.42 -7.24 45.05
N THR A 306 47.67 -7.20 43.95
CA THR A 306 46.33 -6.64 43.88
C THR A 306 45.34 -7.76 43.70
N ILE A 307 44.21 -7.67 44.41
CA ILE A 307 43.06 -8.53 44.20
C ILE A 307 41.81 -7.67 44.13
N GLU A 308 40.97 -7.89 43.12
CA GLU A 308 39.66 -7.25 42.99
C GLU A 308 38.60 -8.34 42.96
N VAL A 309 37.54 -8.13 43.73
CA VAL A 309 36.45 -9.09 43.89
C VAL A 309 35.13 -8.38 43.62
N LEU A 310 34.28 -9.03 42.85
CA LEU A 310 32.89 -8.64 42.63
C LEU A 310 31.99 -9.48 43.54
N THR A 311 31.09 -8.85 44.28
CA THR A 311 30.18 -9.58 45.17
C THR A 311 28.85 -8.83 45.32
N PRO A 312 27.71 -9.55 45.35
CA PRO A 312 27.57 -10.92 44.84
C PRO A 312 27.83 -10.91 43.33
N THR A 313 28.06 -12.07 42.72
CA THR A 313 27.93 -12.20 41.27
C THR A 313 26.51 -12.66 41.01
N SER A 314 25.63 -11.73 40.63
CA SER A 314 24.19 -11.96 40.52
C SER A 314 23.61 -11.32 39.28
N GLY A 315 22.31 -11.50 39.06
CA GLY A 315 21.62 -10.96 37.90
C GLY A 315 21.60 -11.93 36.72
N GLY A 316 21.28 -11.39 35.56
CA GLY A 316 21.11 -12.14 34.33
C GLY A 316 20.69 -11.21 33.20
N GLY A 317 20.56 -11.78 32.02
CA GLY A 317 20.25 -11.09 30.79
C GLY A 317 19.58 -12.05 29.82
N GLY A 318 19.49 -11.60 28.59
CA GLY A 318 19.05 -12.42 27.49
C GLY A 318 18.71 -11.56 26.30
N THR A 319 18.62 -12.20 25.15
CA THR A 319 18.23 -11.58 23.90
C THR A 319 17.00 -12.26 23.34
N GLY A 320 16.38 -11.60 22.39
CA GLY A 320 15.43 -12.24 21.49
C GLY A 320 15.51 -11.55 20.15
N GLU A 321 15.59 -12.30 19.07
CA GLU A 321 15.59 -11.79 17.71
C GLU A 321 14.48 -12.48 16.93
N GLY A 322 13.96 -11.81 15.91
CA GLY A 322 12.93 -12.33 15.03
C GLY A 322 12.99 -11.62 13.69
N THR A 323 12.67 -12.35 12.63
CA THR A 323 12.75 -11.85 11.26
C THR A 323 11.38 -11.66 10.64
N THR A 324 11.34 -10.83 9.60
CA THR A 324 10.19 -10.60 8.73
C THR A 324 10.69 -10.58 7.31
N GLY A 325 9.80 -10.90 6.37
CA GLY A 325 10.06 -10.71 4.95
C GLY A 325 9.30 -9.54 4.35
N SER A 326 9.50 -9.40 3.05
CA SER A 326 8.91 -8.37 2.22
C SER A 326 8.64 -8.90 0.81
N VAL A 327 7.70 -8.26 0.13
CA VAL A 327 7.43 -8.48 -1.28
C VAL A 327 7.33 -7.15 -2.01
N GLU A 328 7.88 -7.08 -3.21
CA GLU A 328 7.65 -6.02 -4.18
C GLU A 328 6.88 -6.60 -5.37
N LEU A 329 5.70 -6.05 -5.64
CA LEU A 329 4.91 -6.32 -6.84
C LEU A 329 5.25 -5.29 -7.91
N THR A 330 5.54 -5.75 -9.13
CA THR A 330 5.58 -4.93 -10.35
C THR A 330 4.32 -5.15 -11.18
N LYS A 331 3.57 -4.09 -11.43
CA LYS A 331 2.33 -4.08 -12.19
C LYS A 331 2.53 -3.43 -13.55
N THR A 332 2.28 -4.19 -14.62
CA THR A 332 2.36 -3.67 -15.99
C THR A 332 1.11 -3.99 -16.79
N ASP A 333 1.02 -3.44 -18.00
CA ASP A 333 0.15 -4.00 -19.03
C ASP A 333 0.76 -5.27 -19.64
N ASN A 334 -0.04 -5.99 -20.41
CA ASN A 334 0.39 -7.19 -21.13
C ASN A 334 0.94 -6.89 -22.54
N THR A 335 1.16 -5.62 -22.90
CA THR A 335 1.72 -5.23 -24.19
C THR A 335 3.21 -5.58 -24.29
N ALA A 336 3.81 -5.44 -25.47
CA ALA A 336 5.24 -5.64 -25.65
C ALA A 336 6.08 -4.61 -24.86
N GLN A 337 5.54 -3.41 -24.64
CA GLN A 337 6.21 -2.32 -23.93
C GLN A 337 6.17 -2.46 -22.41
N LYS A 338 5.28 -3.31 -21.87
CA LYS A 338 5.08 -3.55 -20.43
C LYS A 338 4.96 -2.23 -19.65
N LYS A 339 4.04 -1.36 -20.07
CA LYS A 339 3.84 -0.06 -19.45
C LYS A 339 3.50 -0.25 -17.96
N PRO A 340 4.17 0.46 -17.03
CA PRO A 340 3.83 0.38 -15.61
C PRO A 340 2.44 0.96 -15.35
N LEU A 341 1.70 0.32 -14.44
CA LEU A 341 0.32 0.71 -14.14
C LEU A 341 0.15 1.19 -12.69
N GLU A 342 -0.15 2.49 -12.56
CA GLU A 342 -0.47 3.15 -11.31
C GLU A 342 -1.91 2.85 -10.85
N ASN A 343 -2.16 2.92 -9.54
CA ASN A 343 -3.48 2.87 -8.93
C ASN A 343 -4.23 1.53 -9.09
N ALA A 344 -3.55 0.44 -9.47
CA ALA A 344 -4.09 -0.91 -9.31
C ALA A 344 -4.26 -1.20 -7.82
N GLU A 345 -5.45 -1.58 -7.38
CA GLU A 345 -5.76 -1.84 -5.98
C GLU A 345 -5.71 -3.34 -5.67
N PHE A 346 -5.08 -3.69 -4.56
CA PHE A 346 -4.87 -5.06 -4.12
C PHE A 346 -5.36 -5.28 -2.68
N LYS A 347 -5.61 -6.55 -2.36
CA LYS A 347 -5.63 -7.07 -1.00
C LYS A 347 -4.61 -8.20 -0.84
N LEU A 348 -4.00 -8.28 0.33
CA LEU A 348 -3.08 -9.32 0.75
C LEU A 348 -3.79 -10.27 1.71
N VAL A 349 -3.80 -11.55 1.38
CA VAL A 349 -4.41 -12.62 2.17
C VAL A 349 -3.35 -13.66 2.51
N ASN A 350 -3.34 -14.19 3.73
CA ASN A 350 -2.41 -15.24 4.13
C ASN A 350 -2.95 -16.66 3.87
N SER A 351 -2.19 -17.70 4.24
CA SER A 351 -2.56 -19.09 3.98
C SER A 351 -3.82 -19.54 4.75
N ALA A 352 -4.07 -18.94 5.91
CA ALA A 352 -5.28 -19.14 6.71
C ALA A 352 -6.52 -18.44 6.13
N GLY A 353 -6.38 -17.66 5.06
CA GLY A 353 -7.47 -16.89 4.45
C GLY A 353 -7.77 -15.57 5.15
N ALA A 354 -6.96 -15.16 6.13
CA ALA A 354 -7.10 -13.88 6.81
C ALA A 354 -6.57 -12.74 5.94
N THR A 355 -7.32 -11.64 5.85
CA THR A 355 -6.87 -10.42 5.17
C THR A 355 -5.88 -9.66 6.05
N ILE A 356 -4.67 -9.49 5.55
CA ILE A 356 -3.56 -8.84 6.25
C ILE A 356 -3.51 -7.34 5.90
N LYS A 357 -3.73 -7.00 4.63
CA LYS A 357 -3.85 -5.62 4.14
C LYS A 357 -4.90 -5.56 3.03
N GLU A 358 -5.60 -4.45 2.90
CA GLU A 358 -6.61 -4.20 1.87
C GLU A 358 -6.53 -2.75 1.40
N GLY A 359 -6.90 -2.49 0.14
CA GLY A 359 -6.87 -1.15 -0.44
C GLY A 359 -5.47 -0.63 -0.75
N ILE A 360 -4.46 -1.50 -0.78
CA ILE A 360 -3.07 -1.15 -1.09
C ILE A 360 -2.92 -0.98 -2.60
N LYS A 361 -2.18 0.05 -3.04
CA LYS A 361 -2.15 0.48 -4.44
C LYS A 361 -0.76 0.54 -5.01
N THR A 362 -0.64 0.31 -6.32
CA THR A 362 0.59 0.55 -7.06
C THR A 362 0.85 2.05 -7.23
N GLY A 363 2.11 2.45 -7.11
CA GLY A 363 2.57 3.82 -7.38
C GLY A 363 2.74 4.12 -8.86
N ALA A 364 3.20 5.34 -9.18
CA ALA A 364 3.36 5.83 -10.55
C ALA A 364 4.35 5.01 -11.40
N ASP A 365 5.29 4.32 -10.76
CA ASP A 365 6.23 3.38 -11.37
C ASP A 365 5.65 1.96 -11.54
N GLY A 366 4.38 1.76 -11.19
CA GLY A 366 3.70 0.47 -11.23
C GLY A 366 4.08 -0.46 -10.08
N LYS A 367 4.78 0.02 -9.05
CA LYS A 367 5.25 -0.83 -7.96
C LYS A 367 4.43 -0.71 -6.69
N LEU A 368 4.40 -1.81 -5.92
CA LEU A 368 3.82 -1.88 -4.57
C LEU A 368 4.74 -2.72 -3.69
N THR A 369 5.27 -2.13 -2.61
CA THR A 369 6.12 -2.83 -1.64
C THR A 369 5.34 -3.07 -0.34
N ILE A 370 5.43 -4.29 0.17
CA ILE A 370 4.85 -4.68 1.46
C ILE A 370 5.95 -5.29 2.31
N ALA A 371 6.30 -4.61 3.39
CA ALA A 371 7.28 -5.07 4.39
C ALA A 371 6.58 -5.66 5.63
N ASP A 372 7.40 -6.15 6.55
CA ASP A 372 7.01 -6.67 7.87
C ASP A 372 6.04 -7.86 7.80
N LEU A 373 6.25 -8.75 6.82
CA LEU A 373 5.46 -9.97 6.68
C LEU A 373 6.07 -11.12 7.48
N LYS A 374 5.24 -11.78 8.30
CA LYS A 374 5.61 -13.03 8.98
C LYS A 374 5.85 -14.15 7.95
N PHE A 375 6.59 -15.20 8.31
CA PHE A 375 6.74 -16.36 7.43
C PHE A 375 5.38 -17.04 7.25
N ASP A 376 4.92 -17.08 6.00
CA ASP A 376 3.65 -17.66 5.59
C ASP A 376 3.59 -17.69 4.06
N THR A 377 2.61 -18.39 3.51
CA THR A 377 2.20 -18.26 2.12
C THR A 377 1.13 -17.18 2.00
N TYR A 378 1.30 -16.27 1.04
CA TYR A 378 0.44 -15.12 0.81
C TYR A 378 -0.12 -15.10 -0.61
N LYS A 379 -1.23 -14.41 -0.78
CA LYS A 379 -1.90 -14.15 -2.05
C LYS A 379 -2.16 -12.66 -2.18
N LEU A 380 -1.61 -12.03 -3.22
CA LEU A 380 -2.00 -10.70 -3.67
C LEU A 380 -3.13 -10.85 -4.70
N ILE A 381 -4.28 -10.27 -4.39
CA ILE A 381 -5.48 -10.32 -5.24
C ILE A 381 -5.79 -8.90 -5.67
N GLU A 382 -5.82 -8.65 -6.98
CA GLU A 382 -6.27 -7.36 -7.51
C GLU A 382 -7.78 -7.22 -7.24
N THR A 383 -8.17 -6.14 -6.56
CA THR A 383 -9.56 -5.82 -6.22
C THR A 383 -10.13 -4.74 -7.14
N LYS A 384 -9.27 -3.93 -7.75
CA LYS A 384 -9.65 -2.90 -8.72
C LYS A 384 -8.53 -2.68 -9.73
N ALA A 385 -8.86 -2.82 -11.02
CA ALA A 385 -7.94 -2.49 -12.09
C ALA A 385 -7.71 -0.97 -12.20
N PRO A 386 -6.54 -0.55 -12.72
CA PRO A 386 -6.33 0.79 -13.23
C PRO A 386 -7.36 1.17 -14.29
N VAL A 387 -7.64 2.47 -14.43
CA VAL A 387 -8.56 2.99 -15.45
C VAL A 387 -8.10 2.57 -16.85
N GLY A 388 -9.01 2.03 -17.66
CA GLY A 388 -8.71 1.57 -19.02
C GLY A 388 -8.14 0.15 -19.11
N TYR A 389 -8.14 -0.62 -18.02
CA TYR A 389 -7.65 -2.00 -17.98
C TYR A 389 -8.69 -2.96 -17.40
N GLU A 390 -8.67 -4.20 -17.88
CA GLU A 390 -9.52 -5.26 -17.35
C GLU A 390 -9.03 -5.72 -15.96
N LEU A 391 -9.95 -6.02 -15.05
CA LEU A 391 -9.64 -6.58 -13.73
C LEU A 391 -9.24 -8.05 -13.85
N ASP A 392 -8.02 -8.37 -13.40
CA ASP A 392 -7.57 -9.75 -13.25
C ASP A 392 -7.44 -10.11 -11.76
N ALA A 393 -8.55 -10.58 -11.19
CA ALA A 393 -8.63 -11.01 -9.80
C ALA A 393 -7.91 -12.35 -9.50
N SER A 394 -7.22 -12.96 -10.48
CA SER A 394 -6.45 -14.18 -10.20
C SER A 394 -5.26 -13.87 -9.28
N PRO A 395 -5.09 -14.63 -8.18
CA PRO A 395 -4.09 -14.31 -7.16
C PRO A 395 -2.67 -14.50 -7.65
N VAL A 396 -1.77 -13.62 -7.22
CA VAL A 396 -0.33 -13.84 -7.23
C VAL A 396 0.06 -14.46 -5.89
N GLU A 397 0.41 -15.74 -5.91
CA GLU A 397 0.80 -16.49 -4.72
C GLU A 397 2.33 -16.47 -4.53
N PHE A 398 2.79 -16.26 -3.30
CA PHE A 398 4.20 -16.28 -2.94
C PHE A 398 4.37 -16.70 -1.48
N THR A 399 5.55 -17.24 -1.13
CA THR A 399 5.84 -17.70 0.23
C THR A 399 7.02 -16.95 0.80
N ILE A 400 6.84 -16.36 1.98
CA ILE A 400 7.94 -15.80 2.77
C ILE A 400 8.41 -16.89 3.74
N ASP A 401 9.68 -17.23 3.68
CA ASP A 401 10.32 -18.21 4.55
C ASP A 401 11.77 -17.80 4.87
N GLU A 402 12.54 -18.67 5.52
CA GLU A 402 13.91 -18.39 5.92
C GLU A 402 14.84 -18.10 4.72
N ALA A 403 14.60 -18.75 3.57
CA ALA A 403 15.38 -18.59 2.36
C ALA A 403 14.91 -17.41 1.48
N HIS A 404 13.64 -16.99 1.62
CA HIS A 404 12.96 -16.04 0.74
C HIS A 404 12.39 -14.84 1.50
N GLN A 405 13.25 -14.05 2.14
CA GLN A 405 12.84 -12.90 2.95
C GLN A 405 12.58 -11.61 2.11
N ALA A 406 13.03 -11.56 0.86
CA ALA A 406 12.75 -10.46 -0.06
C ALA A 406 12.39 -11.02 -1.44
N LEU A 407 11.13 -10.85 -1.84
CA LEU A 407 10.60 -11.40 -3.08
C LEU A 407 10.17 -10.30 -4.05
N PHE A 408 10.33 -10.59 -5.34
CA PHE A 408 9.85 -9.78 -6.44
C PHE A 408 8.84 -10.60 -7.24
N VAL A 409 7.63 -10.07 -7.37
CA VAL A 409 6.54 -10.70 -8.13
C VAL A 409 5.99 -9.73 -9.17
N SER A 410 5.30 -10.23 -10.18
CA SER A 410 4.72 -9.39 -11.23
C SER A 410 3.26 -9.76 -11.54
N LYS A 411 2.51 -8.78 -12.04
CA LYS A 411 1.12 -8.96 -12.48
C LYS A 411 0.79 -8.05 -13.65
N GLU A 412 0.13 -8.59 -14.66
CA GLU A 412 -0.21 -7.88 -15.88
C GLU A 412 -1.72 -7.68 -16.01
N ASN A 413 -2.16 -6.57 -16.60
CA ASN A 413 -3.56 -6.42 -17.04
C ASN A 413 -3.64 -6.19 -18.54
N THR A 414 -4.75 -6.62 -19.12
CA THR A 414 -5.09 -6.36 -20.52
C THR A 414 -5.70 -4.97 -20.66
N PRO A 415 -5.22 -4.12 -21.58
CA PRO A 415 -5.90 -2.87 -21.91
C PRO A 415 -7.31 -3.14 -22.44
N ILE A 416 -8.27 -2.32 -22.03
CA ILE A 416 -9.59 -2.29 -22.66
C ILE A 416 -9.45 -1.55 -23.99
N THR A 417 -9.77 -2.24 -25.08
CA THR A 417 -9.80 -1.67 -26.42
C THR A 417 -11.21 -1.67 -27.02
N GLY A 418 -11.39 -0.82 -28.03
CA GLY A 418 -12.58 -0.72 -28.85
C GLY A 418 -12.26 -0.47 -30.32
N SER A 419 -13.31 -0.24 -31.10
CA SER A 419 -13.24 -0.02 -32.54
C SER A 419 -14.25 1.03 -32.99
N VAL A 420 -13.94 1.67 -34.12
CA VAL A 420 -14.85 2.57 -34.83
C VAL A 420 -14.96 2.12 -36.28
N THR A 421 -16.18 2.19 -36.82
CA THR A 421 -16.46 2.02 -38.25
C THR A 421 -17.09 3.31 -38.78
N LEU A 422 -16.46 3.91 -39.79
CA LEU A 422 -16.97 5.07 -40.52
C LEU A 422 -17.65 4.62 -41.81
N GLU A 423 -18.89 5.06 -42.03
CA GLU A 423 -19.58 4.98 -43.32
C GLU A 423 -19.44 6.30 -44.10
N LYS A 424 -18.94 6.22 -45.32
CA LYS A 424 -18.77 7.36 -46.21
C LYS A 424 -19.91 7.41 -47.22
N LEU A 425 -20.63 8.54 -47.25
CA LEU A 425 -21.83 8.69 -48.05
C LEU A 425 -21.77 9.91 -48.98
N ASP A 426 -22.52 9.84 -50.06
CA ASP A 426 -22.93 10.99 -50.87
C ASP A 426 -23.99 11.79 -50.10
N SER A 427 -23.82 13.10 -50.00
CA SER A 427 -24.73 13.96 -49.22
C SER A 427 -26.15 14.05 -49.79
N GLU A 428 -26.33 13.88 -51.10
CA GLU A 428 -27.61 14.00 -51.82
C GLU A 428 -28.31 12.64 -51.97
N THR A 429 -27.59 11.63 -52.46
CA THR A 429 -28.13 10.31 -52.81
C THR A 429 -28.02 9.29 -51.69
N LYS A 430 -27.18 9.56 -50.67
CA LYS A 430 -26.78 8.61 -49.62
C LYS A 430 -26.11 7.33 -50.15
N ALA A 431 -25.62 7.35 -51.39
CA ALA A 431 -24.81 6.26 -51.94
C ALA A 431 -23.49 6.14 -51.17
N LYS A 432 -22.99 4.91 -51.01
CA LYS A 432 -21.73 4.65 -50.31
C LYS A 432 -20.53 4.99 -51.20
N LEU A 433 -19.53 5.69 -50.65
CA LEU A 433 -18.40 6.20 -51.40
C LEU A 433 -17.09 5.52 -50.99
N ALA A 434 -16.42 4.91 -51.97
CA ALA A 434 -15.08 4.35 -51.81
C ALA A 434 -14.00 5.39 -52.15
N GLY A 435 -12.79 5.22 -51.62
CA GLY A 435 -11.63 6.04 -51.98
C GLY A 435 -11.47 7.38 -51.27
N ALA A 436 -12.26 7.68 -50.23
CA ALA A 436 -11.95 8.75 -49.29
C ALA A 436 -10.75 8.35 -48.43
N GLU A 437 -9.77 9.23 -48.25
CA GLU A 437 -8.65 9.03 -47.33
C GLU A 437 -8.85 9.88 -46.07
N PHE A 438 -8.58 9.26 -44.92
CA PHE A 438 -8.68 9.85 -43.59
C PHE A 438 -7.35 9.73 -42.83
N GLU A 439 -7.21 10.59 -41.83
CA GLU A 439 -6.32 10.37 -40.71
C GLU A 439 -7.11 10.25 -39.40
N LEU A 440 -6.61 9.42 -38.49
CA LEU A 440 -7.08 9.34 -37.11
C LEU A 440 -6.22 10.26 -36.26
N GLN A 441 -6.85 11.13 -35.50
CA GLN A 441 -6.19 12.02 -34.55
C GLN A 441 -6.71 11.78 -33.12
N ASP A 442 -5.91 12.17 -32.13
CA ASP A 442 -6.37 12.31 -30.75
C ASP A 442 -7.29 13.55 -30.57
N ALA A 443 -7.81 13.75 -29.36
CA ALA A 443 -8.68 14.88 -29.03
C ALA A 443 -8.01 16.27 -29.16
N GLN A 444 -6.68 16.33 -29.16
CA GLN A 444 -5.90 17.55 -29.31
C GLN A 444 -5.54 17.83 -30.78
N GLY A 445 -5.86 16.90 -31.68
CA GLY A 445 -5.57 16.98 -33.11
C GLY A 445 -4.21 16.41 -33.52
N SER A 446 -3.52 15.67 -32.63
CA SER A 446 -2.28 14.98 -33.00
C SER A 446 -2.59 13.74 -33.83
N THR A 447 -1.96 13.60 -34.99
CA THR A 447 -2.15 12.45 -35.88
C THR A 447 -1.60 11.16 -35.26
N LEU A 448 -2.45 10.13 -35.18
CA LEU A 448 -2.15 8.79 -34.68
C LEU A 448 -1.96 7.77 -35.81
N GLN A 449 -2.77 7.87 -36.87
CA GLN A 449 -2.68 7.03 -38.07
C GLN A 449 -3.04 7.85 -39.30
N THR A 450 -2.41 7.57 -40.45
CA THR A 450 -2.64 8.25 -41.73
C THR A 450 -3.02 7.26 -42.81
N SER A 451 -3.47 7.76 -43.96
CA SER A 451 -3.72 6.96 -45.17
C SER A 451 -4.78 5.86 -44.95
N LEU A 452 -5.79 6.18 -44.15
CA LEU A 452 -6.90 5.28 -43.86
C LEU A 452 -7.99 5.46 -44.92
N GLU A 453 -8.19 4.47 -45.77
CA GLU A 453 -9.06 4.60 -46.94
C GLU A 453 -10.40 3.87 -46.76
N THR A 454 -11.50 4.48 -47.20
CA THR A 454 -12.80 3.81 -47.30
C THR A 454 -12.78 2.77 -48.43
N ASN A 455 -13.13 1.54 -48.11
CA ASN A 455 -13.13 0.41 -49.06
C ASN A 455 -14.26 0.51 -50.10
N ALA A 456 -14.36 -0.49 -50.99
CA ALA A 456 -15.40 -0.57 -52.04
C ALA A 456 -16.85 -0.58 -51.51
N ALA A 457 -17.06 -0.92 -50.24
CA ALA A 457 -18.37 -0.82 -49.58
C ALA A 457 -18.61 0.56 -48.93
N GLY A 458 -17.70 1.52 -49.14
CA GLY A 458 -17.71 2.86 -48.55
C GLY A 458 -17.52 2.87 -47.03
N THR A 459 -16.73 1.95 -46.50
CA THR A 459 -16.50 1.81 -45.06
C THR A 459 -15.01 1.82 -44.70
N LEU A 460 -14.69 2.38 -43.53
CA LEU A 460 -13.37 2.37 -42.92
C LEU A 460 -13.52 1.86 -41.47
N THR A 461 -12.79 0.81 -41.08
CA THR A 461 -12.80 0.29 -39.70
C THR A 461 -11.42 0.41 -39.08
N ILE A 462 -11.38 0.92 -37.85
CA ILE A 462 -10.17 1.00 -37.03
C ILE A 462 -10.45 0.25 -35.73
N SER A 463 -9.59 -0.71 -35.42
CA SER A 463 -9.67 -1.54 -34.22
C SER A 463 -8.56 -1.21 -33.23
N ASP A 464 -8.60 -1.85 -32.06
CA ASP A 464 -7.56 -1.78 -31.02
C ASP A 464 -7.31 -0.36 -30.49
N LEU A 465 -8.35 0.48 -30.51
CA LEU A 465 -8.31 1.81 -29.92
C LEU A 465 -8.46 1.69 -28.41
N THR A 466 -7.50 2.25 -27.66
CA THR A 466 -7.62 2.38 -26.20
C THR A 466 -8.78 3.32 -25.83
N LEU A 467 -9.19 3.33 -24.55
CA LEU A 467 -10.17 4.32 -24.10
C LEU A 467 -9.65 5.75 -24.30
N GLY A 468 -10.49 6.62 -24.83
CA GLY A 468 -10.12 7.99 -25.14
C GLY A 468 -11.04 8.68 -26.15
N ASP A 469 -10.78 9.97 -26.34
CA ASP A 469 -11.45 10.82 -27.32
C ASP A 469 -10.60 10.92 -28.58
N TYR A 470 -11.24 10.75 -29.73
CA TYR A 470 -10.62 10.66 -31.04
C TYR A 470 -11.38 11.48 -32.07
N GLN A 471 -10.73 11.74 -33.22
CA GLN A 471 -11.41 12.28 -34.38
C GLN A 471 -10.85 11.72 -35.70
N LEU A 472 -11.75 11.54 -36.67
CA LEU A 472 -11.39 11.23 -38.05
C LEU A 472 -11.48 12.50 -38.89
N VAL A 473 -10.39 12.83 -39.59
CA VAL A 473 -10.31 13.98 -40.49
C VAL A 473 -10.11 13.48 -41.90
N GLU A 474 -11.02 13.85 -42.81
CA GLU A 474 -10.86 13.53 -44.23
C GLU A 474 -9.70 14.38 -44.79
N THR A 475 -8.71 13.72 -45.37
CA THR A 475 -7.54 14.37 -45.98
C THR A 475 -7.63 14.38 -47.50
N LYS A 476 -8.47 13.50 -48.08
CA LYS A 476 -8.76 13.45 -49.51
C LYS A 476 -10.16 12.91 -49.75
N ALA A 477 -10.95 13.66 -50.52
CA ALA A 477 -12.27 13.23 -50.94
C ALA A 477 -12.20 12.09 -51.97
N PRO A 478 -13.26 11.27 -52.08
CA PRO A 478 -13.47 10.42 -53.24
C PRO A 478 -13.44 11.21 -54.55
N ILE A 479 -13.07 10.56 -55.66
CA ILE A 479 -13.06 11.19 -56.98
C ILE A 479 -14.45 11.78 -57.31
N GLY A 480 -14.47 13.06 -57.68
CA GLY A 480 -15.68 13.80 -58.02
C GLY A 480 -16.48 14.37 -56.85
N TYR A 481 -15.90 14.39 -55.65
CA TYR A 481 -16.50 14.98 -54.45
C TYR A 481 -15.62 16.08 -53.86
N GLU A 482 -16.24 17.04 -53.20
CA GLU A 482 -15.55 18.10 -52.45
C GLU A 482 -14.96 17.53 -51.16
N LEU A 483 -13.76 17.99 -50.79
CA LEU A 483 -13.10 17.64 -49.52
C LEU A 483 -13.79 18.33 -48.35
N ASP A 484 -14.28 17.54 -47.39
CA ASP A 484 -14.79 18.06 -46.13
C ASP A 484 -13.89 17.63 -44.97
N ALA A 485 -12.86 18.44 -44.73
CA ALA A 485 -11.90 18.26 -43.65
C ALA A 485 -12.47 18.55 -42.24
N SER A 486 -13.78 18.79 -42.07
CA SER A 486 -14.36 18.94 -40.73
C SER A 486 -14.30 17.61 -39.96
N PRO A 487 -13.75 17.59 -38.72
CA PRO A 487 -13.53 16.33 -37.99
C PRO A 487 -14.82 15.62 -37.57
N VAL A 488 -14.81 14.29 -37.67
CA VAL A 488 -15.81 13.41 -37.05
C VAL A 488 -15.29 12.95 -35.70
N LYS A 489 -15.79 13.55 -34.61
CA LYS A 489 -15.36 13.25 -33.24
C LYS A 489 -16.10 12.04 -32.67
N PHE A 490 -15.39 11.22 -31.92
CA PHE A 490 -15.97 10.08 -31.21
C PHE A 490 -15.16 9.72 -29.96
N THR A 491 -15.78 8.94 -29.07
CA THR A 491 -15.17 8.49 -27.82
C THR A 491 -15.24 6.97 -27.74
N ILE A 492 -14.11 6.34 -27.38
CA ILE A 492 -14.07 4.94 -26.96
C ILE A 492 -14.05 4.94 -25.43
N ASP A 493 -15.10 4.41 -24.82
CA ASP A 493 -15.23 4.27 -23.37
C ASP A 493 -15.64 2.83 -22.98
N GLU A 494 -15.82 2.56 -21.68
CA GLU A 494 -16.19 1.22 -21.20
C GLU A 494 -17.55 0.72 -21.72
N THR A 495 -18.44 1.63 -22.11
CA THR A 495 -19.79 1.34 -22.61
C THR A 495 -19.88 1.31 -24.15
N HIS A 496 -18.99 2.02 -24.85
CA HIS A 496 -19.00 2.20 -26.31
C HIS A 496 -17.76 1.59 -26.98
N LYS A 497 -17.51 0.30 -26.73
CA LYS A 497 -16.35 -0.41 -27.32
C LYS A 497 -16.44 -0.62 -28.83
N THR A 498 -17.62 -0.45 -29.44
CA THR A 498 -17.78 -0.51 -30.90
C THR A 498 -18.73 0.59 -31.33
N LEU A 499 -18.25 1.50 -32.17
CA LEU A 499 -19.01 2.66 -32.61
C LEU A 499 -19.15 2.70 -34.13
N ASN A 500 -20.30 3.14 -34.61
CA ASN A 500 -20.52 3.47 -36.01
C ASN A 500 -20.69 4.99 -36.14
N VAL A 501 -19.94 5.59 -37.05
CA VAL A 501 -20.02 7.02 -37.39
C VAL A 501 -20.20 7.17 -38.90
N SER A 502 -20.62 8.34 -39.37
CA SER A 502 -20.82 8.60 -40.80
C SER A 502 -20.26 9.94 -41.23
N LYS A 503 -19.77 10.03 -42.47
CA LYS A 503 -19.29 11.28 -43.09
C LYS A 503 -19.81 11.42 -44.52
N GLU A 504 -20.41 12.55 -44.83
CA GLU A 504 -20.97 12.84 -46.15
C GLU A 504 -20.07 13.80 -46.93
N ASN A 505 -20.00 13.66 -48.26
CA ASN A 505 -19.39 14.68 -49.13
C ASN A 505 -20.40 15.16 -50.17
N MET A 506 -20.23 16.40 -50.59
CA MET A 506 -20.97 17.00 -51.69
C MET A 506 -20.32 16.63 -53.02
N PRO A 507 -21.08 16.17 -54.02
CA PRO A 507 -20.55 15.93 -55.36
C PRO A 507 -20.14 17.26 -55.99
N ILE A 508 -19.00 17.28 -56.68
CA ILE A 508 -18.57 18.45 -57.45
C ILE A 508 -19.53 18.60 -58.64
N LYS A 509 -20.05 19.81 -58.83
CA LYS A 509 -21.00 20.14 -59.90
C LYS A 509 -20.43 21.23 -60.81
N GLY A 510 -20.72 21.11 -62.10
CA GLY A 510 -20.32 22.06 -63.14
C GLY A 510 -21.50 22.53 -63.97
N SER A 511 -21.20 23.35 -64.98
CA SER A 511 -22.17 23.83 -65.95
C SER A 511 -21.61 23.82 -67.36
N VAL A 512 -22.50 23.70 -68.33
CA VAL A 512 -22.20 23.86 -69.77
C VAL A 512 -23.06 24.97 -70.35
N THR A 513 -22.47 25.79 -71.20
CA THR A 513 -23.16 26.76 -72.04
C THR A 513 -22.93 26.39 -73.50
N LEU A 514 -24.00 26.23 -74.26
CA LEU A 514 -23.97 26.03 -75.69
C LEU A 514 -24.26 27.35 -76.42
N GLU A 515 -23.38 27.73 -77.33
CA GLU A 515 -23.61 28.80 -78.29
C GLU A 515 -24.08 28.22 -79.64
N LYS A 516 -25.27 28.63 -80.05
CA LYS A 516 -25.85 28.20 -81.32
C LYS A 516 -25.53 29.22 -82.39
N LEU A 517 -24.85 28.81 -83.46
CA LEU A 517 -24.37 29.72 -84.49
C LEU A 517 -24.91 29.37 -85.87
N ASP A 518 -25.00 30.37 -86.74
CA ASP A 518 -25.12 30.18 -88.18
C ASP A 518 -23.77 29.70 -88.75
N SER A 519 -23.80 28.62 -89.55
CA SER A 519 -22.57 27.95 -90.01
C SER A 519 -21.65 28.84 -90.86
N LYS A 520 -22.20 29.86 -91.51
CA LYS A 520 -21.47 30.77 -92.41
C LYS A 520 -21.14 32.11 -91.77
N THR A 521 -22.13 32.76 -91.17
CA THR A 521 -22.02 34.13 -90.64
C THR A 521 -21.57 34.17 -89.19
N LYS A 522 -21.63 33.03 -88.48
CA LYS A 522 -21.34 32.91 -87.04
C LYS A 522 -22.22 33.80 -86.14
N VAL A 523 -23.36 34.27 -86.66
CA VAL A 523 -24.37 34.98 -85.86
C VAL A 523 -25.06 33.98 -84.93
N LYS A 524 -25.34 34.40 -83.69
CA LYS A 524 -26.02 33.58 -82.69
C LYS A 524 -27.49 33.35 -83.04
N LEU A 525 -28.01 32.15 -82.79
CA LEU A 525 -29.34 31.70 -83.20
C LEU A 525 -30.21 31.30 -82.00
N ALA A 526 -31.30 32.05 -81.81
CA ALA A 526 -32.34 31.73 -80.85
C ALA A 526 -33.30 30.64 -81.37
N GLY A 527 -33.90 29.87 -80.47
CA GLY A 527 -34.99 28.94 -80.75
C GLY A 527 -34.60 27.57 -81.31
N ALA A 528 -33.37 27.11 -81.08
CA ALA A 528 -32.99 25.71 -81.28
C ALA A 528 -33.38 24.90 -80.04
N GLU A 529 -34.05 23.75 -80.20
CA GLU A 529 -34.33 22.83 -79.08
C GLU A 529 -33.32 21.68 -79.03
N PHE A 530 -32.89 21.34 -77.82
CA PHE A 530 -31.91 20.31 -77.49
C PHE A 530 -32.44 19.34 -76.43
N GLU A 531 -31.87 18.15 -76.44
CA GLU A 531 -31.87 17.20 -75.33
C GLU A 531 -30.46 17.07 -74.76
N LEU A 532 -30.35 17.13 -73.43
CA LEU A 532 -29.16 16.68 -72.72
C LEU A 532 -29.27 15.16 -72.52
N ARG A 533 -28.25 14.44 -72.96
CA ARG A 533 -28.14 12.99 -72.77
C ARG A 533 -26.83 12.65 -72.06
N ASP A 534 -26.83 11.53 -71.34
CA ASP A 534 -25.61 10.94 -70.79
C ASP A 534 -24.72 10.36 -71.91
N ALA A 535 -23.54 9.85 -71.53
CA ALA A 535 -22.58 9.22 -72.43
C ALA A 535 -23.15 8.01 -73.20
N GLN A 536 -24.12 7.31 -72.62
CA GLN A 536 -24.78 6.13 -73.19
C GLN A 536 -25.97 6.50 -74.09
N GLY A 537 -26.37 7.78 -74.09
CA GLY A 537 -27.45 8.32 -74.90
C GLY A 537 -28.82 8.31 -74.24
N ALA A 538 -28.93 8.01 -72.94
CA ALA A 538 -30.17 8.18 -72.20
C ALA A 538 -30.43 9.67 -71.94
N THR A 539 -31.70 10.09 -72.06
CA THR A 539 -32.09 11.49 -71.92
C THR A 539 -32.18 11.88 -70.45
N LEU A 540 -31.42 12.91 -70.06
CA LEU A 540 -31.38 13.45 -68.70
C LEU A 540 -32.33 14.66 -68.57
N GLN A 541 -32.32 15.54 -69.57
CA GLN A 541 -33.21 16.70 -69.67
C GLN A 541 -33.62 16.89 -71.14
N ALA A 542 -34.87 17.29 -71.37
CA ALA A 542 -35.42 17.48 -72.71
C ALA A 542 -36.02 18.89 -72.87
N SER A 543 -36.29 19.28 -74.12
CA SER A 543 -36.92 20.55 -74.46
C SER A 543 -36.13 21.78 -73.99
N LEU A 544 -34.80 21.70 -74.06
CA LEU A 544 -33.90 22.79 -73.71
C LEU A 544 -33.72 23.72 -74.91
N GLU A 545 -34.14 24.99 -74.81
CA GLU A 545 -34.15 25.92 -75.95
C GLU A 545 -33.05 26.99 -75.84
N THR A 546 -32.46 27.39 -76.98
CA THR A 546 -31.54 28.55 -77.00
C THR A 546 -32.32 29.85 -76.87
N ASN A 547 -31.90 30.70 -75.93
CA ASN A 547 -32.53 32.00 -75.63
C ASN A 547 -32.37 33.03 -76.76
N GLU A 548 -32.88 34.25 -76.58
CA GLU A 548 -32.82 35.33 -77.59
C GLU A 548 -31.38 35.72 -77.95
N GLU A 549 -30.44 35.54 -77.03
CA GLU A 549 -29.00 35.71 -77.23
C GLU A 549 -28.34 34.53 -77.97
N GLY A 550 -29.10 33.47 -78.30
CA GLY A 550 -28.67 32.26 -78.98
C GLY A 550 -27.80 31.33 -78.14
N THR A 551 -28.02 31.32 -76.82
CA THR A 551 -27.30 30.51 -75.84
C THR A 551 -28.22 29.57 -75.06
N LEU A 552 -27.69 28.43 -74.60
CA LEU A 552 -28.37 27.50 -73.69
C LEU A 552 -27.41 27.14 -72.56
N THR A 553 -27.77 27.41 -71.31
CA THR A 553 -26.95 27.06 -70.14
C THR A 553 -27.63 25.97 -69.32
N ILE A 554 -26.87 24.95 -68.93
CA ILE A 554 -27.29 23.87 -68.05
C ILE A 554 -26.32 23.82 -66.87
N ALA A 555 -26.87 23.97 -65.67
CA ALA A 555 -26.12 23.93 -64.41
C ALA A 555 -26.31 22.60 -63.68
N ASP A 556 -25.61 22.45 -62.55
CA ASP A 556 -25.73 21.32 -61.60
C ASP A 556 -25.43 19.93 -62.20
N LEU A 557 -24.55 19.89 -63.20
CA LEU A 557 -24.08 18.63 -63.79
C LEU A 557 -22.93 18.06 -62.95
N VAL A 558 -23.11 16.85 -62.41
CA VAL A 558 -22.01 16.12 -61.76
C VAL A 558 -20.93 15.77 -62.78
N LEU A 559 -19.71 15.47 -62.33
CA LEU A 559 -18.61 15.08 -63.23
C LEU A 559 -19.01 13.88 -64.08
N GLY A 560 -18.69 13.94 -65.37
CA GLY A 560 -19.07 12.91 -66.31
C GLY A 560 -19.08 13.39 -67.77
N GLU A 561 -19.33 12.44 -68.65
CA GLU A 561 -19.44 12.65 -70.09
C GLU A 561 -20.91 12.81 -70.49
N TYR A 562 -21.19 13.82 -71.30
CA TYR A 562 -22.54 14.21 -71.70
C TYR A 562 -22.58 14.53 -73.20
N GLN A 563 -23.77 14.62 -73.75
CA GLN A 563 -23.97 15.10 -75.10
C GLN A 563 -25.25 15.93 -75.26
N LEU A 564 -25.16 17.02 -76.01
CA LEU A 564 -26.31 17.81 -76.45
C LEU A 564 -26.70 17.41 -77.87
N VAL A 565 -27.95 16.97 -78.04
CA VAL A 565 -28.51 16.58 -79.33
C VAL A 565 -29.57 17.58 -79.73
N GLU A 566 -29.38 18.27 -80.85
CA GLU A 566 -30.41 19.15 -81.39
C GLU A 566 -31.60 18.30 -81.86
N THR A 567 -32.78 18.58 -81.33
CA THR A 567 -34.03 17.90 -81.68
C THR A 567 -34.90 18.76 -82.59
N LYS A 568 -34.68 20.09 -82.59
CA LYS A 568 -35.36 21.03 -83.48
C LYS A 568 -34.44 22.20 -83.83
N ALA A 569 -34.24 22.43 -85.12
CA ALA A 569 -33.51 23.60 -85.60
C ALA A 569 -34.28 24.91 -85.39
N PRO A 570 -33.58 26.05 -85.26
CA PRO A 570 -34.18 27.37 -85.39
C PRO A 570 -34.95 27.53 -86.70
N ILE A 571 -35.96 28.40 -86.71
CA ILE A 571 -36.79 28.66 -87.89
C ILE A 571 -35.91 29.08 -89.08
N GLY A 572 -36.02 28.37 -90.20
CA GLY A 572 -35.27 28.65 -91.44
C GLY A 572 -33.91 27.94 -91.56
N TYR A 573 -33.59 27.04 -90.62
CA TYR A 573 -32.36 26.24 -90.59
C TYR A 573 -32.64 24.75 -90.72
N LEU A 574 -31.65 24.01 -91.26
CA LEU A 574 -31.67 22.55 -91.27
C LEU A 574 -31.32 22.00 -89.87
N LEU A 575 -32.03 20.94 -89.45
CA LEU A 575 -31.72 20.18 -88.23
C LEU A 575 -30.39 19.45 -88.37
N ASP A 576 -29.48 19.65 -87.41
CA ASP A 576 -28.26 18.87 -87.28
C ASP A 576 -28.26 18.11 -85.95
N ALA A 577 -28.84 16.91 -85.98
CA ALA A 577 -28.92 16.00 -84.84
C ALA A 577 -27.57 15.35 -84.46
N THR A 578 -26.45 15.75 -85.06
CA THR A 578 -25.13 15.25 -84.66
C THR A 578 -24.83 15.68 -83.21
N PRO A 579 -24.59 14.75 -82.26
CA PRO A 579 -24.38 15.11 -80.86
C PRO A 579 -23.14 15.99 -80.65
N VAL A 580 -23.28 17.03 -79.83
CA VAL A 580 -22.15 17.79 -79.27
C VAL A 580 -21.75 17.11 -77.98
N LYS A 581 -20.66 16.33 -78.02
CA LYS A 581 -20.13 15.62 -76.85
C LYS A 581 -19.24 16.55 -76.02
N PHE A 582 -19.36 16.47 -74.70
CA PHE A 582 -18.58 17.28 -73.77
C PHE A 582 -18.43 16.58 -72.42
N ALA A 583 -17.44 17.00 -71.65
CA ALA A 583 -17.12 16.44 -70.34
C ALA A 583 -17.19 17.53 -69.26
N ILE A 584 -17.90 17.24 -68.18
CA ILE A 584 -17.73 17.97 -66.92
C ILE A 584 -16.61 17.28 -66.16
N THR A 585 -15.45 17.92 -66.13
CA THR A 585 -14.26 17.54 -65.36
C THR A 585 -14.12 18.49 -64.17
N GLU A 586 -13.21 18.21 -63.24
CA GLU A 586 -12.90 19.16 -62.16
C GLU A 586 -12.53 20.55 -62.74
N GLU A 587 -11.68 20.58 -63.77
CA GLU A 587 -11.27 21.83 -64.44
C GLU A 587 -12.46 22.59 -65.05
N THR A 588 -13.33 21.91 -65.79
CA THR A 588 -14.47 22.56 -66.46
C THR A 588 -15.61 22.87 -65.49
N SER A 589 -15.70 22.18 -64.34
CA SER A 589 -16.66 22.48 -63.29
C SER A 589 -16.43 23.86 -62.65
N HIS A 590 -15.16 24.27 -62.48
CA HIS A 590 -14.80 25.56 -61.89
C HIS A 590 -14.91 26.74 -62.88
N LEU A 591 -14.66 26.50 -64.17
CA LEU A 591 -14.58 27.57 -65.19
C LEU A 591 -15.88 27.74 -65.99
N GLY A 592 -16.78 26.77 -65.96
CA GLY A 592 -17.91 26.67 -66.88
C GLY A 592 -17.45 26.28 -68.29
N LEU A 593 -18.13 25.31 -68.90
CA LEU A 593 -17.76 24.81 -70.22
C LEU A 593 -18.52 25.53 -71.32
N LEU A 594 -17.83 26.08 -72.32
CA LEU A 594 -18.45 26.64 -73.52
C LEU A 594 -18.33 25.66 -74.69
N VAL A 595 -19.45 25.27 -75.29
CA VAL A 595 -19.49 24.47 -76.51
C VAL A 595 -20.26 25.21 -77.60
N THR A 596 -20.01 24.90 -78.88
CA THR A 596 -20.69 25.54 -80.01
C THR A 596 -21.40 24.52 -80.88
N LYS A 597 -22.54 24.91 -81.46
CA LYS A 597 -23.28 24.11 -82.44
C LYS A 597 -23.78 24.96 -83.59
N GLU A 598 -23.42 24.58 -84.81
CA GLU A 598 -23.75 25.36 -86.00
C GLU A 598 -24.91 24.75 -86.78
N ASN A 599 -25.80 25.58 -87.35
CA ASN A 599 -26.77 25.11 -88.34
C ASN A 599 -26.58 25.80 -89.66
N THR A 600 -26.89 25.07 -90.73
CA THR A 600 -26.89 25.60 -92.09
C THR A 600 -28.27 26.09 -92.47
N LYS A 601 -28.35 27.32 -92.94
CA LYS A 601 -29.60 27.96 -93.39
C LYS A 601 -30.15 27.26 -94.63
N ILE A 602 -31.48 27.11 -94.71
CA ILE A 602 -32.16 26.48 -95.85
C ILE A 602 -32.01 27.37 -97.11
N PRO A 603 -31.40 26.88 -98.22
CA PRO A 603 -31.19 27.67 -99.44
C PRO A 603 -32.51 28.19 -100.05
N GLY A 604 -32.57 29.47 -100.42
CA GLY A 604 -33.74 30.09 -101.06
C GLY A 604 -34.76 30.73 -100.11
N THR A 605 -34.55 30.64 -98.80
CA THR A 605 -35.44 31.23 -97.79
C THR A 605 -35.00 32.67 -97.44
N SER A 606 -35.68 33.68 -97.99
CA SER A 606 -35.61 35.05 -97.44
C SER A 606 -36.42 35.08 -96.14
N ILE A 607 -35.74 34.90 -95.02
CA ILE A 607 -36.30 35.31 -93.73
C ILE A 607 -36.30 36.83 -93.70
N ILE A 608 -37.49 37.43 -93.70
CA ILE A 608 -37.65 38.82 -93.28
C ILE A 608 -37.24 38.83 -91.80
N PRO A 609 -36.28 39.67 -91.37
CA PRO A 609 -36.02 39.82 -89.94
C PRO A 609 -37.34 40.21 -89.31
N LYS A 610 -37.84 39.38 -88.39
CA LYS A 610 -39.01 39.73 -87.61
C LYS A 610 -38.62 41.03 -86.90
N ILE A 611 -39.24 42.13 -87.33
CA ILE A 611 -39.18 43.42 -86.66
C ILE A 611 -39.39 43.13 -85.17
N PRO A 612 -38.58 43.71 -84.26
CA PRO A 612 -38.80 43.57 -82.84
C PRO A 612 -40.27 43.85 -82.58
N LYS A 613 -40.99 42.91 -81.95
CA LYS A 613 -42.30 43.27 -81.43
C LYS A 613 -42.05 44.47 -80.51
N GLU A 614 -42.77 45.54 -80.81
CA GLU A 614 -42.96 46.69 -79.94
C GLU A 614 -42.99 46.23 -78.48
N PRO A 615 -42.26 46.89 -77.56
CA PRO A 615 -42.23 46.46 -76.17
C PRO A 615 -43.67 46.32 -75.72
N LEU A 616 -44.01 45.16 -75.16
CA LEU A 616 -45.30 44.98 -74.51
C LEU A 616 -45.50 46.18 -73.58
N LYS A 617 -46.51 46.99 -73.88
CA LYS A 617 -47.06 48.00 -72.98
C LYS A 617 -47.09 47.36 -71.59
N PRO A 618 -46.53 47.98 -70.55
CA PRO A 618 -46.55 47.42 -69.21
C PRO A 618 -47.97 46.97 -68.91
N ALA A 619 -48.14 45.73 -68.47
CA ALA A 619 -49.40 45.28 -67.94
C ALA A 619 -49.84 46.35 -66.94
N VAL A 620 -51.07 46.87 -67.15
CA VAL A 620 -51.74 47.69 -66.14
C VAL A 620 -51.57 46.96 -64.81
N PRO A 621 -50.94 47.57 -63.79
CA PRO A 621 -50.77 46.91 -62.52
C PRO A 621 -52.18 46.57 -62.03
N SER A 622 -52.41 45.30 -61.73
CA SER A 622 -53.46 44.99 -60.77
C SER A 622 -53.18 45.86 -59.55
N LYS A 623 -54.18 46.69 -59.24
CA LYS A 623 -54.23 47.66 -58.15
C LYS A 623 -53.36 47.19 -56.96
N PRO A 624 -52.48 48.05 -56.40
CA PRO A 624 -51.75 47.70 -55.20
C PRO A 624 -52.78 47.31 -54.13
N LYS A 625 -52.70 46.09 -53.61
CA LYS A 625 -53.13 45.91 -52.22
C LYS A 625 -52.17 46.77 -51.41
N THR A 626 -52.77 47.66 -50.63
CA THR A 626 -52.16 48.62 -49.72
C THR A 626 -51.05 47.95 -48.90
N PRO A 627 -49.97 48.70 -48.57
CA PRO A 627 -48.84 48.15 -47.84
C PRO A 627 -49.30 47.57 -46.51
N ILE A 628 -48.89 46.35 -46.19
CA ILE A 628 -48.87 45.93 -44.79
C ILE A 628 -47.51 46.38 -44.26
N GLU A 629 -47.58 47.45 -43.48
CA GLU A 629 -46.54 47.98 -42.61
C GLU A 629 -46.01 46.86 -41.68
N PRO A 630 -44.74 46.89 -41.24
CA PRO A 630 -44.19 45.86 -40.39
C PRO A 630 -44.95 45.86 -39.07
N LEU A 631 -45.55 44.74 -38.67
CA LEU A 631 -46.02 44.61 -37.30
C LEU A 631 -44.81 44.43 -36.39
N LYS A 632 -44.43 45.56 -35.78
CA LYS A 632 -43.85 45.66 -34.44
C LYS A 632 -44.56 44.66 -33.50
N PRO A 633 -43.85 43.90 -32.67
CA PRO A 633 -44.49 43.04 -31.68
C PRO A 633 -45.01 43.91 -30.54
N GLU A 634 -46.31 43.85 -30.25
CA GLU A 634 -46.85 44.37 -28.99
C GLU A 634 -48.11 43.61 -28.53
N ILE A 635 -48.21 43.55 -27.21
CA ILE A 635 -48.98 42.65 -26.34
C ILE A 635 -50.50 42.94 -26.39
N PRO A 636 -51.35 41.91 -26.21
CA PRO A 636 -52.52 42.03 -25.33
C PRO A 636 -52.61 40.82 -24.38
N GLY A 637 -52.94 40.94 -23.10
CA GLY A 637 -54.13 41.59 -22.56
C GLY A 637 -55.15 40.50 -22.14
N THR A 638 -55.05 40.12 -20.86
CA THR A 638 -55.97 39.38 -19.95
C THR A 638 -57.12 38.52 -20.51
N PRO A 639 -57.20 37.21 -20.18
CA PRO A 639 -58.40 36.40 -20.35
C PRO A 639 -59.25 36.34 -19.06
N GLU A 640 -60.58 36.47 -19.20
CA GLU A 640 -61.58 36.06 -18.21
C GLU A 640 -62.08 34.63 -18.51
N THR A 641 -62.19 33.84 -17.44
CA THR A 641 -62.67 32.45 -17.26
C THR A 641 -64.21 32.35 -17.14
N PRO A 642 -64.83 31.15 -16.94
CA PRO A 642 -64.59 29.80 -17.48
C PRO A 642 -65.90 29.04 -17.84
N ASP A 643 -65.76 27.79 -18.30
CA ASP A 643 -66.58 26.58 -18.06
C ASP A 643 -66.54 25.74 -19.35
N GLU A 644 -66.28 24.43 -19.40
CA GLU A 644 -66.13 23.33 -18.45
C GLU A 644 -65.54 22.17 -19.30
N ILE A 645 -64.62 21.33 -18.81
CA ILE A 645 -64.61 19.84 -18.85
C ILE A 645 -63.34 19.35 -18.13
N VAL A 646 -63.55 18.79 -16.93
CA VAL A 646 -62.91 17.62 -16.28
C VAL A 646 -61.50 17.20 -16.74
N SER A 647 -60.51 17.46 -15.88
CA SER A 647 -59.44 16.50 -15.52
C SER A 647 -58.85 16.90 -14.17
N THR A 648 -58.82 15.95 -13.24
CA THR A 648 -58.53 16.12 -11.82
C THR A 648 -57.05 16.37 -11.52
N ASP A 649 -56.80 17.47 -10.79
CA ASP A 649 -55.88 17.70 -9.64
C ASP A 649 -54.45 17.15 -9.63
N SER A 650 -53.40 17.88 -9.23
CA SER A 650 -53.27 19.30 -8.83
C SER A 650 -51.80 19.64 -8.51
N SER A 651 -51.29 20.71 -9.16
CA SER A 651 -50.44 21.83 -8.68
C SER A 651 -49.14 21.60 -7.87
N SER A 652 -48.08 22.43 -7.94
CA SER A 652 -47.60 23.54 -8.80
C SER A 652 -46.23 24.04 -8.27
N ALA A 653 -45.47 24.76 -9.11
CA ALA A 653 -44.12 25.35 -8.95
C ALA A 653 -43.99 26.47 -7.85
N ILE A 654 -42.87 27.15 -7.51
CA ILE A 654 -41.71 27.74 -8.24
C ILE A 654 -40.51 28.00 -7.25
N LEU A 655 -39.26 28.12 -7.76
CA LEU A 655 -37.94 28.48 -7.11
C LEU A 655 -37.67 30.03 -7.04
N PRO A 656 -36.56 30.65 -6.53
CA PRO A 656 -35.29 30.16 -5.93
C PRO A 656 -34.69 30.91 -4.68
N LYS A 657 -33.66 30.28 -4.07
CA LYS A 657 -32.43 30.76 -3.34
C LYS A 657 -32.40 31.25 -1.85
N THR A 658 -31.55 30.50 -1.11
CA THR A 658 -30.65 30.78 0.05
C THR A 658 -31.19 31.14 1.45
N GLY A 659 -30.70 30.40 2.45
CA GLY A 659 -30.56 30.83 3.84
C GLY A 659 -31.25 29.91 4.87
N ASP A 660 -30.45 29.43 5.82
CA ASP A 660 -30.81 28.83 7.11
C ASP A 660 -31.23 27.34 7.20
N SER A 661 -30.30 26.56 7.76
CA SER A 661 -30.51 25.25 8.38
C SER A 661 -31.28 25.38 9.71
N PRO A 662 -32.28 24.51 9.94
CA PRO A 662 -32.41 23.84 11.24
C PRO A 662 -32.84 22.37 11.01
N LEU A 663 -32.60 21.34 11.83
CA LEU A 663 -32.47 21.22 13.27
C LEU A 663 -31.70 19.92 13.55
N VAL A 664 -30.59 20.04 14.25
CA VAL A 664 -30.06 18.99 15.11
C VAL A 664 -30.82 19.12 16.42
N SER A 665 -31.64 18.14 16.78
CA SER A 665 -32.15 18.00 18.15
C SER A 665 -31.30 16.96 18.86
N GLY A 666 -30.25 17.44 19.53
CA GLY A 666 -29.59 16.68 20.58
C GLY A 666 -30.48 16.57 21.81
N LEU A 667 -30.34 15.46 22.53
CA LEU A 667 -30.44 15.46 23.98
C LEU A 667 -29.30 14.61 24.52
N GLY A 668 -28.25 15.29 24.98
CA GLY A 668 -27.33 14.78 25.97
C GLY A 668 -27.77 15.27 27.34
N LEU A 669 -27.84 14.37 28.32
CA LEU A 669 -27.84 14.57 29.78
C LEU A 669 -27.98 13.14 30.34
N LEU A 670 -27.26 12.64 31.34
CA LEU A 670 -26.22 13.12 32.24
C LEU A 670 -25.92 11.88 33.10
N LEU A 671 -24.68 11.37 33.12
CA LEU A 671 -24.29 10.32 34.07
C LEU A 671 -23.24 10.90 35.02
N VAL A 672 -23.72 11.58 36.07
CA VAL A 672 -22.95 11.90 37.27
C VAL A 672 -23.88 11.76 38.48
N ALA A 673 -23.32 11.15 39.53
CA ALA A 673 -23.80 11.06 40.91
C ALA A 673 -24.82 9.95 41.25
N ILE A 674 -24.28 8.80 41.68
CA ILE A 674 -24.83 8.10 42.85
C ILE A 674 -23.73 8.10 43.92
N SER A 675 -23.70 9.16 44.72
CA SER A 675 -23.07 9.18 46.03
C SER A 675 -24.09 9.69 47.05
N ALA A 676 -24.26 8.89 48.10
CA ALA A 676 -24.78 9.23 49.42
C ALA A 676 -26.15 9.94 49.54
N SER A 677 -27.17 9.22 50.00
CA SER A 677 -27.67 9.31 51.39
C SER A 677 -29.06 8.68 51.53
N GLY A 678 -29.19 7.74 52.46
CA GLY A 678 -30.46 7.10 52.79
C GLY A 678 -30.34 6.03 53.88
N LEU A 679 -29.58 6.33 54.94
CA LEU A 679 -29.64 5.60 56.20
C LEU A 679 -30.97 5.93 56.89
N ILE A 680 -31.67 4.92 57.43
CA ILE A 680 -32.48 4.89 58.69
C ILE A 680 -33.69 3.93 58.55
N LEU A 681 -33.53 2.76 59.21
CA LEU A 681 -34.44 2.04 60.11
C LEU A 681 -35.96 1.98 59.78
N PHE A 682 -36.52 0.76 59.69
CA PHE A 682 -37.35 0.16 60.75
C PHE A 682 -37.68 -1.33 60.50
N ARG A 683 -37.24 -2.16 61.45
CA ARG A 683 -37.79 -3.40 62.04
C ARG A 683 -39.10 -4.04 61.54
N LYS A 684 -39.07 -5.40 61.60
CA LYS A 684 -40.15 -6.42 61.71
C LYS A 684 -40.97 -6.64 60.43
N LYS A 685 -41.13 -7.86 59.93
CA LYS A 685 -41.43 -9.13 60.60
C LYS A 685 -40.88 -10.31 59.80
#